data_AF-A0A7Y3DGM5-F1
#
_entry.id   AF-A0A7Y3DGM5-F1
#
_cell.length_a   1.000
_cell.length_b   1.000
_cell.length_c   1.000
_cell.angle_alpha   90.00
_cell.angle_beta   90.00
_cell.angle_gamma   90.00
#
_symmetry.space_group_name_H-M   'P 1'
#
loop_
_entity.id
_entity.type
_entity.pdbx_description
1 polymer ?
#
loop_
_entity_poly.entity_id
_entity_poly.type
_entity_poly.pdbx_seq_one_letter_code
_entity_poly.pdbx_strand_id
1 'polypeptide(L)'
;MRVRGLAAAVLLVALLIPGPARAGPGGDSVGIVDPGTARWTVRTPTGEEHSFYFGIPGDIPLVGDWDCDGRDTPGMFRPHNGNVYLRNSLTTGVADSQFFFGKGGDVPLVGDWDGDGCDTIGVFRNGRVFIRNSLGTGFADHDFYFGIPGDVPLGGDYSGSGTSSAALFRPAAGQMHIRHSLTTGIAEETFDLGQPGDRAIVGDWDGDGVTTTGVLQHNGTFSLANQNDGSGPDLEIPFADGIPIAGAFGLTAGWDPTTFAHRYEVGPGRPYAQPGDVPWESLQPSSIVRIHYRAEPYRSKFVVNTVGTATAPVVITGVPDAEGRLPRISGDGAVTRPQLNYWNEVRSIIKIGGSNLPTDDLTPAHIYIENLDIASAKPGYAFTDDSGNVQIYSNNAACIHVERGAHVTLRGNELHDCGNGVFTGFGSSDVVLAGNYIWGNGIAGRFYEHNTYTESDGITFEYNRYGPLCDGCLGNNLKDRSAGTAIRYNWIEGGNRQLDLVETSHTALRDDPAYRTTFVYGNVLIEPDGAGNSQIIHYGGDGGDATLYRKGTLHLYHNTIVSTRSGNTTLLRLSTNDESADVRNNIVRVTAGTGRLAISNEAGTATLRTNWLQAGWVPSHGSLTGTVSASGTITGTDPGFAAGYRLSPASPSAVAGGPLAPAASTQPVEHQYVVHAGAAWRSNLGLAALGAFD
;
A
#
# COMPACT_ATOMS: atom_id res chain seq x y z
N MET A 1 -13.62 57.20 -39.22
CA MET A 1 -15.06 56.89 -39.18
C MET A 1 -15.19 55.40 -38.82
N ARG A 2 -15.76 55.07 -37.65
CA ARG A 2 -15.86 53.71 -37.04
C ARG A 2 -14.51 52.99 -36.72
N VAL A 3 -14.40 52.06 -35.77
CA VAL A 3 -14.59 52.06 -34.29
C VAL A 3 -14.47 50.60 -33.78
N ARG A 4 -13.57 50.34 -32.81
CA ARG A 4 -13.41 49.10 -31.97
C ARG A 4 -13.07 47.78 -32.72
N GLY A 5 -12.29 46.84 -32.18
CA GLY A 5 -11.47 46.81 -30.94
C GLY A 5 -11.09 45.36 -30.57
N LEU A 6 -9.98 45.14 -29.86
CA LEU A 6 -9.60 43.88 -29.18
C LEU A 6 -8.71 44.30 -27.99
N ALA A 7 -9.22 44.26 -26.76
CA ALA A 7 -9.12 43.14 -25.82
C ALA A 7 -7.70 42.94 -25.26
N ALA A 8 -7.45 43.53 -24.09
CA ALA A 8 -6.26 43.24 -23.29
C ALA A 8 -6.41 41.86 -22.62
N ALA A 9 -5.47 40.96 -22.86
CA ALA A 9 -5.38 39.71 -22.10
C ALA A 9 -4.76 40.00 -20.73
N VAL A 10 -5.50 39.68 -19.67
CA VAL A 10 -4.98 39.75 -18.29
C VAL A 10 -4.01 38.59 -18.10
N LEU A 11 -2.76 38.91 -17.78
CA LEU A 11 -1.74 37.95 -17.38
C LEU A 11 -2.10 37.38 -16.00
N LEU A 12 -2.80 36.24 -15.98
CA LEU A 12 -2.99 35.47 -14.76
C LEU A 12 -1.75 34.58 -14.55
N VAL A 13 -0.79 35.08 -13.78
CA VAL A 13 0.31 34.25 -13.27
C VAL A 13 -0.27 33.29 -12.24
N ALA A 14 -0.66 32.10 -12.69
CA ALA A 14 -0.81 30.96 -11.80
C ALA A 14 0.61 30.55 -11.38
N LEU A 15 0.95 30.82 -10.12
CA LEU A 15 2.10 30.18 -9.48
C LEU A 15 1.74 28.69 -9.31
N LEU A 16 2.04 27.89 -10.33
CA LEU A 16 2.15 26.45 -10.18
C LEU A 16 3.35 26.20 -9.27
N ILE A 17 3.08 25.95 -8.00
CA ILE A 17 4.02 25.22 -7.15
C ILE A 17 4.12 23.83 -7.80
N PRO A 18 5.31 23.38 -8.26
CA PRO A 18 5.44 22.05 -8.81
C PRO A 18 5.17 21.04 -7.70
N GLY A 19 4.14 20.21 -7.89
CA GLY A 19 3.91 19.06 -7.02
C GLY A 19 5.07 18.07 -7.19
N PRO A 20 5.52 17.39 -6.12
CA PRO A 20 6.57 16.39 -6.23
C PRO A 20 6.05 15.16 -6.99
N ALA A 21 6.63 14.84 -8.15
CA ALA A 21 6.41 13.53 -8.77
C ALA A 21 7.12 12.44 -7.96
N ARG A 22 6.74 11.17 -8.13
CA ARG A 22 7.29 10.04 -7.37
C ARG A 22 7.13 8.68 -8.09
N ALA A 23 7.91 7.68 -7.66
CA ALA A 23 8.12 6.37 -8.28
C ALA A 23 7.38 5.19 -7.58
N GLY A 24 7.36 4.04 -8.26
CA GLY A 24 6.38 2.93 -8.33
C GLY A 24 5.91 2.11 -7.10
N PRO A 25 5.39 0.87 -7.35
CA PRO A 25 4.66 -0.02 -6.42
C PRO A 25 5.42 -1.28 -6.01
N GLY A 26 6.31 -1.17 -5.01
CA GLY A 26 7.35 -2.21 -4.92
C GLY A 26 8.33 -2.11 -6.10
N GLY A 27 8.23 -1.03 -6.87
CA GLY A 27 9.36 -0.43 -7.52
C GLY A 27 10.07 0.54 -6.57
N ASP A 28 11.32 0.82 -6.89
CA ASP A 28 12.24 1.66 -6.15
C ASP A 28 11.79 3.11 -6.11
N SER A 29 12.05 3.74 -4.98
CA SER A 29 11.91 5.18 -4.80
C SER A 29 13.28 5.83 -4.61
N VAL A 30 13.32 7.16 -4.70
CA VAL A 30 14.57 7.93 -4.69
C VAL A 30 14.83 8.61 -3.34
N GLY A 31 16.10 8.93 -3.12
CA GLY A 31 16.54 9.81 -2.05
C GLY A 31 17.90 10.43 -2.36
N ILE A 32 18.42 11.21 -1.42
CA ILE A 32 19.81 11.69 -1.45
C ILE A 32 20.51 11.46 -0.11
N VAL A 33 21.84 11.46 -0.19
CA VAL A 33 22.71 11.65 0.97
C VAL A 33 23.54 12.93 0.82
N ASP A 34 23.51 13.79 1.84
CA ASP A 34 24.43 14.93 1.94
C ASP A 34 25.83 14.43 2.33
N PRO A 35 26.84 14.54 1.45
CA PRO A 35 28.19 14.04 1.72
C PRO A 35 28.93 14.81 2.81
N GLY A 36 28.49 16.03 3.13
CA GLY A 36 29.08 16.88 4.16
C GLY A 36 28.57 16.59 5.58
N THR A 37 27.40 15.95 5.72
CA THR A 37 26.78 15.65 7.02
C THR A 37 26.42 14.18 7.24
N ALA A 38 26.48 13.34 6.20
CA ALA A 38 25.93 11.98 6.18
C ALA A 38 24.43 11.92 6.55
N ARG A 39 23.69 12.99 6.24
CA ARG A 39 22.24 13.04 6.33
C ARG A 39 21.62 12.39 5.09
N TRP A 40 20.84 11.35 5.33
CA TRP A 40 19.97 10.72 4.35
C TRP A 40 18.63 11.45 4.31
N THR A 41 18.05 11.56 3.12
CA THR A 41 16.64 11.93 2.91
C THR A 41 16.09 11.00 1.85
N VAL A 42 15.30 10.01 2.26
CA VAL A 42 14.63 9.05 1.38
C VAL A 42 13.17 9.46 1.20
N ARG A 43 12.61 9.21 0.03
CA ARG A 43 11.18 9.34 -0.22
C ARG A 43 10.57 7.94 -0.24
N THR A 44 9.54 7.67 0.55
CA THR A 44 8.90 6.33 0.56
C THR A 44 7.91 6.19 -0.62
N PRO A 45 7.30 5.00 -0.86
CA PRO A 45 6.18 4.87 -1.80
C PRO A 45 4.93 5.70 -1.41
N THR A 46 4.73 6.08 -0.13
CA THR A 46 3.78 7.14 0.31
C THR A 46 4.38 8.54 0.37
N GLY A 47 5.70 8.65 0.30
CA GLY A 47 6.53 9.76 -0.20
C GLY A 47 6.30 11.14 0.37
N GLU A 48 5.72 11.20 1.54
CA GLU A 48 6.52 11.48 2.74
C GLU A 48 8.05 11.29 2.53
N GLU A 49 8.79 12.35 2.81
CA GLU A 49 10.26 12.29 2.91
C GLU A 49 10.67 12.00 4.34
N HIS A 50 11.52 11.00 4.54
CA HIS A 50 12.09 10.64 5.83
C HIS A 50 13.60 10.96 5.87
N SER A 51 14.05 11.67 6.91
CA SER A 51 15.47 12.00 7.10
C SER A 51 16.07 11.35 8.33
N PHE A 52 17.30 10.85 8.19
CA PHE A 52 18.09 10.28 9.28
C PHE A 52 19.59 10.47 9.01
N TYR A 53 20.45 10.09 9.96
CA TYR A 53 21.91 10.15 9.82
C TYR A 53 22.52 8.75 9.92
N PHE A 54 23.35 8.38 8.95
CA PHE A 54 24.07 7.10 8.94
C PHE A 54 25.38 7.23 8.16
N GLY A 55 26.48 6.70 8.71
CA GLY A 55 27.84 6.91 8.19
C GLY A 55 28.54 8.14 8.77
N ILE A 56 29.65 8.55 8.13
CA ILE A 56 30.33 9.83 8.39
C ILE A 56 30.53 10.62 7.08
N PRO A 57 30.78 11.94 7.13
CA PRO A 57 31.05 12.73 5.94
C PRO A 57 32.20 12.15 5.10
N GLY A 58 31.95 11.98 3.80
CA GLY A 58 32.89 11.39 2.84
C GLY A 58 32.88 9.86 2.72
N ASP A 59 32.02 9.13 3.45
CA ASP A 59 31.63 7.77 3.06
C ASP A 59 30.73 7.81 1.81
N ILE A 60 30.73 6.75 1.00
CA ILE A 60 29.90 6.58 -0.19
C ILE A 60 28.66 5.76 0.22
N PRO A 61 27.43 6.26 0.00
CA PRO A 61 26.22 5.52 0.36
C PRO A 61 26.00 4.31 -0.55
N LEU A 62 25.40 3.28 0.03
CA LEU A 62 24.92 2.05 -0.61
C LEU A 62 23.46 1.86 -0.23
N VAL A 63 22.67 1.20 -1.07
CA VAL A 63 21.30 0.82 -0.78
C VAL A 63 21.11 -0.60 -1.32
N GLY A 64 20.40 -1.43 -0.56
CA GLY A 64 20.05 -2.80 -0.93
C GLY A 64 19.42 -3.57 0.24
N ASP A 65 18.84 -4.73 -0.06
CA ASP A 65 18.24 -5.67 0.88
C ASP A 65 19.29 -6.58 1.56
N TRP A 66 19.84 -6.12 2.69
CA TRP A 66 20.93 -6.81 3.40
C TRP A 66 20.49 -8.02 4.24
N ASP A 67 19.19 -8.19 4.51
CA ASP A 67 18.64 -9.30 5.30
C ASP A 67 17.50 -10.08 4.64
N CYS A 68 17.31 -9.88 3.33
CA CYS A 68 16.42 -10.63 2.46
C CYS A 68 14.94 -10.47 2.86
N ASP A 69 14.55 -9.27 3.32
CA ASP A 69 13.19 -8.93 3.78
C ASP A 69 12.29 -8.30 2.70
N GLY A 70 12.84 -8.11 1.50
CA GLY A 70 12.23 -7.48 0.33
C GLY A 70 12.28 -5.95 0.38
N ARG A 71 13.21 -5.35 1.15
CA ARG A 71 13.33 -3.88 1.29
C ARG A 71 14.77 -3.42 1.35
N ASP A 72 15.02 -2.33 0.64
CA ASP A 72 16.33 -1.76 0.63
C ASP A 72 16.58 -0.81 1.80
N THR A 73 17.73 -0.98 2.43
CA THR A 73 18.10 -0.28 3.65
C THR A 73 19.53 0.29 3.57
N PRO A 74 19.92 1.22 4.45
CA PRO A 74 21.12 2.03 4.23
C PRO A 74 22.43 1.29 4.46
N GLY A 75 23.35 1.38 3.50
CA GLY A 75 24.74 0.98 3.63
C GLY A 75 25.71 2.14 3.39
N MET A 76 26.96 1.96 3.80
CA MET A 76 28.05 2.93 3.65
C MET A 76 29.37 2.23 3.36
N PHE A 77 30.03 2.65 2.30
CA PHE A 77 31.39 2.24 1.93
C PHE A 77 32.38 3.35 2.25
N ARG A 78 33.49 3.01 2.91
CA ARG A 78 34.52 3.96 3.33
C ARG A 78 35.67 4.02 2.33
N PRO A 79 35.74 5.05 1.46
CA PRO A 79 36.60 5.03 0.26
C PRO A 79 38.10 5.10 0.53
N HIS A 80 38.53 5.34 1.78
CA HIS A 80 39.95 5.36 2.14
C HIS A 80 40.50 4.02 2.63
N ASN A 81 39.65 3.06 3.00
CA ASN A 81 40.09 1.77 3.55
C ASN A 81 39.28 0.53 3.11
N GLY A 82 38.13 0.70 2.47
CA GLY A 82 37.27 -0.41 2.04
C GLY A 82 36.42 -1.03 3.14
N ASN A 83 36.22 -0.33 4.28
CA ASN A 83 35.22 -0.76 5.26
C ASN A 83 33.80 -0.58 4.70
N VAL A 84 32.94 -1.55 5.03
CA VAL A 84 31.51 -1.56 4.71
C VAL A 84 30.74 -1.55 6.02
N TYR A 85 29.68 -0.73 6.07
CA TYR A 85 28.79 -0.54 7.21
C TYR A 85 27.35 -0.66 6.71
N LEU A 86 26.59 -1.64 7.16
CA LEU A 86 25.21 -1.89 6.72
C LEU A 86 24.24 -1.73 7.89
N ARG A 87 23.01 -1.29 7.61
CA ARG A 87 21.98 -1.04 8.61
C ARG A 87 20.61 -1.41 8.05
N ASN A 88 19.87 -2.25 8.78
CA ASN A 88 18.62 -2.86 8.30
C ASN A 88 17.40 -2.02 8.69
N SER A 89 17.56 -0.69 8.74
CA SER A 89 16.48 0.23 9.08
C SER A 89 16.76 1.65 8.57
N LEU A 90 15.69 2.34 8.16
CA LEU A 90 15.71 3.74 7.71
C LEU A 90 15.78 4.73 8.89
N THR A 91 16.61 4.46 9.91
CA THR A 91 16.70 5.25 11.15
C THR A 91 18.14 5.68 11.47
N THR A 92 18.28 6.72 12.30
CA THR A 92 19.60 7.21 12.73
C THR A 92 20.25 6.21 13.69
N GLY A 93 21.46 5.75 13.41
CA GLY A 93 22.11 4.76 14.25
C GLY A 93 23.53 4.37 13.85
N VAL A 94 24.03 3.32 14.51
CA VAL A 94 25.26 2.61 14.13
C VAL A 94 24.94 1.52 13.11
N ALA A 95 25.97 0.90 12.54
CA ALA A 95 25.80 -0.24 11.63
C ALA A 95 25.40 -1.51 12.40
N ASP A 96 24.48 -2.28 11.84
CA ASP A 96 24.08 -3.60 12.35
C ASP A 96 25.09 -4.67 11.89
N SER A 97 25.69 -4.48 10.71
CA SER A 97 26.82 -5.27 10.19
C SER A 97 27.97 -4.38 9.76
N GLN A 98 29.21 -4.79 10.07
CA GLN A 98 30.43 -4.13 9.61
C GLN A 98 31.47 -5.16 9.17
N PHE A 99 32.04 -4.95 7.98
CA PHE A 99 33.16 -5.75 7.47
C PHE A 99 34.10 -4.88 6.62
N PHE A 100 34.97 -5.50 5.83
CA PHE A 100 35.72 -4.84 4.77
C PHE A 100 35.73 -5.68 3.50
N PHE A 101 35.59 -5.00 2.36
CA PHE A 101 35.69 -5.57 1.01
C PHE A 101 36.28 -4.50 0.08
N GLY A 102 37.18 -4.88 -0.82
CA GLY A 102 37.98 -3.90 -1.57
C GLY A 102 39.08 -3.21 -0.73
N LYS A 103 39.46 -1.99 -1.13
CA LYS A 103 40.51 -1.17 -0.50
C LYS A 103 40.29 0.32 -0.78
N GLY A 104 41.15 1.17 -0.21
CA GLY A 104 41.16 2.61 -0.50
C GLY A 104 41.30 2.94 -1.99
N GLY A 105 40.40 3.78 -2.51
CA GLY A 105 40.32 4.21 -3.91
C GLY A 105 39.47 3.33 -4.82
N ASP A 106 38.83 2.27 -4.32
CA ASP A 106 37.80 1.53 -5.05
C ASP A 106 36.45 2.26 -4.98
N VAL A 107 35.54 1.99 -5.93
CA VAL A 107 34.17 2.52 -5.96
C VAL A 107 33.18 1.36 -5.79
N PRO A 108 32.22 1.40 -4.85
CA PRO A 108 31.34 0.27 -4.57
C PRO A 108 30.16 0.18 -5.56
N LEU A 109 29.53 -0.99 -5.62
CA LEU A 109 28.23 -1.25 -6.26
C LEU A 109 27.48 -2.36 -5.49
N VAL A 110 26.16 -2.47 -5.69
CA VAL A 110 25.25 -3.37 -4.96
C VAL A 110 24.39 -4.15 -5.94
N GLY A 111 23.96 -5.35 -5.57
CA GLY A 111 23.01 -6.17 -6.32
C GLY A 111 22.91 -7.59 -5.74
N ASP A 112 21.80 -8.28 -6.01
CA ASP A 112 21.65 -9.73 -5.88
C ASP A 112 22.37 -10.44 -7.05
N TRP A 113 23.64 -10.83 -6.86
CA TRP A 113 24.50 -11.32 -7.95
C TRP A 113 24.30 -12.81 -8.32
N ASP A 114 23.59 -13.59 -7.50
CA ASP A 114 23.33 -15.01 -7.74
C ASP A 114 21.85 -15.44 -7.69
N GLY A 115 20.93 -14.51 -7.45
CA GLY A 115 19.49 -14.72 -7.57
C GLY A 115 18.87 -15.40 -6.36
N ASP A 116 19.41 -15.14 -5.16
CA ASP A 116 18.87 -15.66 -3.90
C ASP A 116 17.86 -14.72 -3.23
N GLY A 117 17.68 -13.51 -3.78
CA GLY A 117 16.81 -12.45 -3.28
C GLY A 117 17.47 -11.50 -2.28
N CYS A 118 18.79 -11.61 -2.05
CA CYS A 118 19.53 -10.80 -1.08
C CYS A 118 20.59 -9.93 -1.77
N ASP A 119 20.65 -8.64 -1.42
CA ASP A 119 21.69 -7.76 -1.97
C ASP A 119 23.05 -7.95 -1.32
N THR A 120 24.09 -8.01 -2.17
CA THR A 120 25.48 -8.13 -1.72
C THR A 120 26.39 -7.19 -2.52
N ILE A 121 27.66 -7.08 -2.09
CA ILE A 121 28.53 -5.96 -2.47
C ILE A 121 29.57 -6.29 -3.54
N GLY A 122 29.69 -5.40 -4.52
CA GLY A 122 30.80 -5.33 -5.45
C GLY A 122 31.73 -4.12 -5.22
N VAL A 123 32.91 -4.15 -5.81
CA VAL A 123 33.77 -2.98 -6.00
C VAL A 123 34.37 -2.89 -7.40
N PHE A 124 34.43 -1.68 -7.94
CA PHE A 124 35.11 -1.31 -9.17
C PHE A 124 36.48 -0.69 -8.89
N ARG A 125 37.48 -1.12 -9.66
CA ARG A 125 38.87 -0.67 -9.54
C ARG A 125 39.53 -0.62 -10.91
N ASN A 126 39.64 0.58 -11.48
CA ASN A 126 40.40 0.87 -12.70
C ASN A 126 40.06 -0.04 -13.91
N GLY A 127 38.77 -0.24 -14.21
CA GLY A 127 38.32 -1.09 -15.33
C GLY A 127 38.19 -2.59 -14.98
N ARG A 128 38.25 -2.95 -13.69
CA ARG A 128 37.98 -4.31 -13.20
C ARG A 128 36.94 -4.27 -12.08
N VAL A 129 35.90 -5.09 -12.24
CA VAL A 129 34.84 -5.31 -11.26
C VAL A 129 35.20 -6.53 -10.41
N PHE A 130 34.88 -6.48 -9.12
CA PHE A 130 35.02 -7.55 -8.15
C PHE A 130 33.68 -7.70 -7.43
N ILE A 131 33.04 -8.85 -7.52
CA ILE A 131 31.72 -9.14 -6.93
C ILE A 131 31.87 -10.16 -5.81
N ARG A 132 31.04 -10.05 -4.78
CA ARG A 132 31.02 -10.99 -3.65
C ARG A 132 29.58 -11.27 -3.20
N ASN A 133 29.17 -12.53 -3.31
CA ASN A 133 27.81 -13.03 -3.05
C ASN A 133 27.59 -13.29 -1.54
N SER A 134 28.17 -12.44 -0.68
CA SER A 134 28.29 -12.73 0.74
C SER A 134 28.68 -11.49 1.54
N LEU A 135 27.79 -11.07 2.46
CA LEU A 135 28.07 -10.01 3.41
C LEU A 135 29.11 -10.45 4.44
N GLY A 136 30.34 -9.97 4.26
CA GLY A 136 31.46 -10.30 5.14
C GLY A 136 32.82 -10.11 4.49
N THR A 137 33.87 -10.19 5.29
CA THR A 137 35.25 -10.12 4.80
C THR A 137 35.63 -11.39 4.04
N GLY A 138 36.10 -11.23 2.81
CA GLY A 138 36.61 -12.32 1.99
C GLY A 138 37.22 -11.85 0.66
N PHE A 139 37.54 -12.82 -0.19
CA PHE A 139 37.88 -12.56 -1.59
C PHE A 139 36.61 -12.31 -2.42
N ALA A 140 36.78 -11.84 -3.65
CA ALA A 140 35.68 -11.77 -4.61
C ALA A 140 35.37 -13.17 -5.12
N ASP A 141 34.08 -13.47 -5.31
CA ASP A 141 33.59 -14.72 -5.88
C ASP A 141 33.63 -14.65 -7.41
N HIS A 142 33.38 -13.46 -7.98
CA HIS A 142 33.65 -13.14 -9.38
C HIS A 142 34.57 -11.93 -9.51
N ASP A 143 35.45 -11.95 -10.51
CA ASP A 143 36.18 -10.76 -10.93
C ASP A 143 36.37 -10.74 -12.45
N PHE A 144 36.25 -9.55 -13.06
CA PHE A 144 36.31 -9.41 -14.51
C PHE A 144 36.65 -8.00 -14.96
N TYR A 145 37.21 -7.87 -16.17
CA TYR A 145 37.47 -6.58 -16.80
C TYR A 145 36.24 -6.10 -17.57
N PHE A 146 35.78 -4.90 -17.21
CA PHE A 146 34.69 -4.16 -17.83
C PHE A 146 34.89 -2.69 -17.47
N GLY A 147 34.79 -1.77 -18.44
CA GLY A 147 34.96 -0.33 -18.21
C GLY A 147 36.39 0.22 -18.23
N ILE A 148 36.50 1.52 -17.93
CA ILE A 148 37.75 2.28 -17.83
C ILE A 148 37.84 3.07 -16.51
N PRO A 149 39.03 3.50 -16.07
CA PRO A 149 39.16 4.34 -14.88
C PRO A 149 38.35 5.63 -15.00
N GLY A 150 37.50 5.91 -14.00
CA GLY A 150 36.61 7.08 -13.97
C GLY A 150 35.15 6.79 -14.35
N ASP A 151 34.84 5.59 -14.84
CA ASP A 151 33.46 5.11 -14.92
C ASP A 151 32.90 4.86 -13.48
N VAL A 152 31.61 5.10 -13.29
CA VAL A 152 30.88 4.90 -12.02
C VAL A 152 30.08 3.60 -12.12
N PRO A 153 30.31 2.61 -11.23
CA PRO A 153 29.62 1.33 -11.28
C PRO A 153 28.22 1.41 -10.67
N LEU A 154 27.31 0.64 -11.24
CA LEU A 154 25.91 0.49 -10.85
C LEU A 154 25.57 -1.01 -11.00
N GLY A 155 24.67 -1.52 -10.17
CA GLY A 155 24.20 -2.90 -10.23
C GLY A 155 22.69 -2.96 -10.24
N GLY A 156 22.17 -4.10 -10.71
CA GLY A 156 20.74 -4.39 -10.80
C GLY A 156 20.43 -5.33 -11.96
N ASP A 157 19.22 -5.87 -11.99
CA ASP A 157 18.77 -6.80 -13.03
C ASP A 157 18.20 -6.06 -14.24
N TYR A 158 19.09 -5.53 -15.08
CA TYR A 158 18.73 -4.90 -16.35
C TYR A 158 18.08 -5.85 -17.39
N SER A 159 17.88 -7.14 -17.04
CA SER A 159 17.44 -8.19 -17.96
C SER A 159 16.12 -8.87 -17.59
N GLY A 160 15.60 -8.64 -16.36
CA GLY A 160 14.42 -9.34 -15.83
C GLY A 160 14.65 -10.85 -15.63
N SER A 161 15.88 -11.23 -15.28
CA SER A 161 16.33 -12.61 -15.05
C SER A 161 16.12 -13.13 -13.62
N GLY A 162 15.92 -12.24 -12.66
CA GLY A 162 16.09 -12.49 -11.22
C GLY A 162 17.55 -12.47 -10.76
N THR A 163 18.49 -11.92 -11.55
CA THR A 163 19.92 -11.81 -11.17
C THR A 163 20.52 -10.47 -11.60
N SER A 164 21.26 -9.83 -10.69
CA SER A 164 21.90 -8.55 -10.92
C SER A 164 23.10 -8.63 -11.85
N SER A 165 23.20 -7.62 -12.70
CA SER A 165 24.23 -7.44 -13.72
C SER A 165 25.01 -6.16 -13.47
N ALA A 166 26.20 -6.04 -14.06
CA ALA A 166 27.06 -4.89 -13.84
C ALA A 166 26.86 -3.83 -14.93
N ALA A 167 26.67 -2.59 -14.51
CA ALA A 167 26.59 -1.44 -15.40
C ALA A 167 27.60 -0.35 -15.00
N LEU A 168 27.91 0.53 -15.96
CA LEU A 168 28.89 1.59 -15.83
C LEU A 168 28.37 2.87 -16.48
N PHE A 169 28.24 3.92 -15.67
CA PHE A 169 28.02 5.27 -16.18
C PHE A 169 29.37 5.94 -16.48
N ARG A 170 29.50 6.62 -17.61
CA ARG A 170 30.67 7.43 -17.98
C ARG A 170 30.33 8.92 -17.91
N PRO A 171 30.65 9.62 -16.79
CA PRO A 171 30.19 11.00 -16.59
C PRO A 171 30.71 12.00 -17.62
N ALA A 172 31.88 11.75 -18.20
CA ALA A 172 32.48 12.61 -19.23
C ALA A 172 31.76 12.53 -20.59
N ALA A 173 30.98 11.46 -20.83
CA ALA A 173 30.21 11.24 -22.06
C ALA A 173 28.70 11.30 -21.84
N GLY A 174 28.21 11.16 -20.60
CA GLY A 174 26.78 11.04 -20.32
C GLY A 174 26.19 9.67 -20.67
N GLN A 175 27.04 8.64 -20.82
CA GLN A 175 26.67 7.34 -21.39
C GLN A 175 26.57 6.24 -20.35
N MET A 176 25.59 5.35 -20.53
CA MET A 176 25.52 4.06 -19.85
C MET A 176 26.11 2.94 -20.68
N HIS A 177 26.70 1.98 -20.00
CA HIS A 177 27.21 0.72 -20.53
C HIS A 177 26.73 -0.41 -19.64
N ILE A 178 25.89 -1.32 -20.14
CA ILE A 178 25.37 -2.46 -19.38
C ILE A 178 26.03 -3.74 -19.89
N ARG A 179 26.29 -4.68 -18.99
CA ARG A 179 26.82 -6.02 -19.28
C ARG A 179 26.13 -7.06 -18.42
N HIS A 180 25.38 -7.95 -19.06
CA HIS A 180 24.50 -8.94 -18.42
C HIS A 180 25.23 -10.19 -17.91
N SER A 181 26.53 -10.33 -18.21
CA SER A 181 27.33 -11.44 -17.68
C SER A 181 28.51 -10.96 -16.84
N LEU A 182 28.70 -11.59 -15.67
CA LEU A 182 29.81 -11.35 -14.73
C LEU A 182 31.15 -11.91 -15.24
N THR A 183 31.51 -11.58 -16.48
CA THR A 183 32.68 -12.07 -17.21
C THR A 183 33.38 -10.93 -17.95
N THR A 184 34.65 -11.12 -18.32
CA THR A 184 35.43 -10.08 -19.00
C THR A 184 34.88 -9.81 -20.40
N GLY A 185 34.59 -8.55 -20.73
CA GLY A 185 34.07 -8.17 -22.04
C GLY A 185 33.79 -6.68 -22.22
N ILE A 186 33.21 -6.36 -23.37
CA ILE A 186 32.67 -5.03 -23.67
C ILE A 186 31.23 -4.92 -23.13
N ALA A 187 30.64 -3.73 -23.23
CA ALA A 187 29.21 -3.56 -22.99
C ALA A 187 28.38 -4.34 -24.02
N GLU A 188 27.28 -4.92 -23.58
CA GLU A 188 26.27 -5.54 -24.45
C GLU A 188 25.24 -4.50 -24.91
N GLU A 189 24.95 -3.52 -24.05
CA GLU A 189 24.10 -2.36 -24.35
C GLU A 189 24.84 -1.05 -24.04
N THR A 190 24.56 -0.01 -24.82
CA THR A 190 25.15 1.33 -24.64
C THR A 190 24.24 2.40 -25.23
N PHE A 191 23.92 3.41 -24.44
CA PHE A 191 23.07 4.54 -24.82
C PHE A 191 23.48 5.82 -24.07
N ASP A 192 23.05 6.96 -24.58
CA ASP A 192 23.18 8.25 -23.90
C ASP A 192 22.06 8.35 -22.84
N LEU A 193 22.42 8.62 -21.58
CA LEU A 193 21.49 8.68 -20.44
C LEU A 193 21.26 10.11 -19.93
N GLY A 194 22.30 10.95 -19.92
CA GLY A 194 22.24 12.28 -19.31
C GLY A 194 23.29 13.24 -19.86
N GLN A 195 23.35 14.46 -19.33
CA GLN A 195 24.35 15.43 -19.73
C GLN A 195 25.65 15.28 -18.91
N PRO A 196 26.81 15.74 -19.42
CA PRO A 196 28.06 15.69 -18.67
C PRO A 196 27.97 16.36 -17.30
N GLY A 197 28.19 15.57 -16.25
CA GLY A 197 28.13 15.98 -14.84
C GLY A 197 26.82 15.66 -14.12
N ASP A 198 25.78 15.22 -14.82
CA ASP A 198 24.64 14.58 -14.14
C ASP A 198 25.11 13.28 -13.46
N ARG A 199 24.43 12.85 -12.39
CA ARG A 199 24.80 11.62 -11.66
C ARG A 199 23.79 10.54 -11.96
N ALA A 200 24.24 9.44 -12.56
CA ALA A 200 23.38 8.29 -12.81
C ALA A 200 22.89 7.62 -11.52
N ILE A 201 21.73 7.03 -11.62
CA ILE A 201 21.04 6.23 -10.61
C ILE A 201 20.30 5.09 -11.33
N VAL A 202 20.06 3.98 -10.65
CA VAL A 202 19.34 2.81 -11.20
C VAL A 202 18.38 2.27 -10.16
N GLY A 203 17.31 1.64 -10.64
CA GLY A 203 16.27 1.02 -9.84
C GLY A 203 15.11 0.52 -10.72
N ASP A 204 14.24 -0.31 -10.18
CA ASP A 204 12.98 -0.71 -10.81
C ASP A 204 11.92 0.36 -10.54
N TRP A 205 11.79 1.40 -11.39
CA TRP A 205 10.92 2.54 -11.05
C TRP A 205 9.42 2.28 -11.12
N ASP A 206 8.95 1.21 -11.79
CA ASP A 206 7.53 0.90 -11.97
C ASP A 206 7.07 -0.46 -11.44
N GLY A 207 7.98 -1.23 -10.84
CA GLY A 207 7.69 -2.48 -10.12
C GLY A 207 7.46 -3.65 -11.06
N ASP A 208 8.16 -3.71 -12.20
CA ASP A 208 8.05 -4.79 -13.18
C ASP A 208 9.12 -5.90 -13.01
N GLY A 209 10.09 -5.70 -12.11
CA GLY A 209 11.21 -6.59 -11.84
C GLY A 209 12.46 -6.33 -12.68
N VAL A 210 12.47 -5.31 -13.55
CA VAL A 210 13.62 -4.93 -14.36
C VAL A 210 14.25 -3.65 -13.82
N THR A 211 15.55 -3.69 -13.52
CA THR A 211 16.28 -2.49 -13.17
C THR A 211 16.46 -1.59 -14.39
N THR A 212 16.04 -0.33 -14.26
CA THR A 212 16.12 0.68 -15.31
C THR A 212 16.93 1.89 -14.84
N THR A 213 17.14 2.88 -15.71
CA THR A 213 18.15 3.93 -15.52
C THR A 213 17.54 5.30 -15.30
N GLY A 214 18.28 6.18 -14.63
CA GLY A 214 17.91 7.58 -14.44
C GLY A 214 19.11 8.44 -14.08
N VAL A 215 18.88 9.75 -13.94
CA VAL A 215 19.89 10.73 -13.48
C VAL A 215 19.35 11.67 -12.42
N LEU A 216 20.18 12.08 -11.46
CA LEU A 216 19.98 13.29 -10.66
C LEU A 216 20.69 14.47 -11.34
N GLN A 217 19.89 15.35 -11.93
CA GLN A 217 20.32 16.58 -12.58
C GLN A 217 20.89 17.59 -11.56
N HIS A 218 21.72 18.52 -12.05
CA HIS A 218 22.31 19.62 -11.25
C HIS A 218 21.30 20.58 -10.58
N ASN A 219 20.05 20.62 -11.06
CA ASN A 219 18.98 21.46 -10.50
C ASN A 219 18.28 20.81 -9.29
N GLY A 220 18.65 19.58 -8.91
CA GLY A 220 17.99 18.81 -7.84
C GLY A 220 16.80 17.97 -8.33
N THR A 221 16.64 17.73 -9.63
CA THR A 221 15.57 16.89 -10.20
C THR A 221 16.11 15.53 -10.59
N PHE A 222 15.47 14.44 -10.14
CA PHE A 222 15.68 13.12 -10.75
C PHE A 222 14.87 13.02 -12.04
N SER A 223 15.48 12.49 -13.08
CA SER A 223 14.82 12.10 -14.33
C SER A 223 15.03 10.61 -14.51
N LEU A 224 13.96 9.84 -14.35
CA LEU A 224 13.96 8.38 -14.31
C LEU A 224 13.27 7.84 -15.58
N ALA A 225 13.81 6.79 -16.19
CA ALA A 225 13.28 6.15 -17.38
C ALA A 225 13.01 4.68 -17.09
N ASN A 226 11.86 4.19 -17.51
CA ASN A 226 11.41 2.80 -17.29
C ASN A 226 11.90 1.87 -18.41
N GLN A 227 12.82 2.33 -19.27
CA GLN A 227 13.42 1.55 -20.37
C GLN A 227 14.90 1.93 -20.53
N ASN A 228 15.72 0.94 -20.92
CA ASN A 228 17.17 1.10 -21.08
C ASN A 228 17.59 1.34 -22.54
N ASP A 229 16.86 2.24 -23.25
CA ASP A 229 17.06 2.52 -24.68
C ASP A 229 17.46 3.97 -25.01
N GLY A 230 17.49 4.86 -24.00
CA GLY A 230 17.77 6.28 -24.17
C GLY A 230 16.59 7.12 -24.70
N SER A 231 15.35 6.62 -24.60
CA SER A 231 14.13 7.33 -25.02
C SER A 231 13.83 8.64 -24.25
N GLY A 232 14.48 8.86 -23.11
CA GLY A 232 14.26 10.00 -22.20
C GLY A 232 13.49 9.56 -20.95
N PRO A 233 13.27 10.47 -19.98
CA PRO A 233 12.63 10.12 -18.72
C PRO A 233 11.11 10.00 -18.83
N ASP A 234 10.56 8.98 -18.19
CA ASP A 234 9.13 8.79 -17.93
C ASP A 234 8.66 9.57 -16.70
N LEU A 235 9.58 9.87 -15.77
CA LEU A 235 9.27 10.44 -14.46
C LEU A 235 10.31 11.48 -14.01
N GLU A 236 9.85 12.71 -13.74
CA GLU A 236 10.72 13.80 -13.25
C GLU A 236 10.38 14.23 -11.81
N ILE A 237 11.25 13.90 -10.85
CA ILE A 237 11.04 14.10 -9.41
C ILE A 237 11.85 15.30 -8.90
N PRO A 238 11.22 16.43 -8.51
CA PRO A 238 11.90 17.49 -7.78
C PRO A 238 12.35 17.02 -6.38
N PHE A 239 13.61 17.30 -6.06
CA PHE A 239 14.29 16.95 -4.81
C PHE A 239 15.31 18.03 -4.43
N ALA A 240 16.27 17.71 -3.56
CA ALA A 240 17.46 18.50 -3.30
C ALA A 240 18.72 17.88 -3.94
N ASP A 241 19.81 18.66 -4.02
CA ASP A 241 21.11 18.20 -4.51
C ASP A 241 21.87 17.37 -3.44
N GLY A 242 22.44 16.23 -3.84
CA GLY A 242 23.20 15.31 -2.98
C GLY A 242 23.72 14.10 -3.74
N ILE A 243 24.27 13.09 -3.05
CA ILE A 243 24.57 11.80 -3.71
C ILE A 243 23.23 11.07 -3.93
N PRO A 244 22.86 10.71 -5.17
CA PRO A 244 21.62 10.01 -5.45
C PRO A 244 21.65 8.60 -4.87
N ILE A 245 20.50 8.15 -4.35
CA ILE A 245 20.26 6.79 -3.86
C ILE A 245 18.85 6.34 -4.29
N ALA A 246 18.72 5.07 -4.62
CA ALA A 246 17.45 4.44 -4.99
C ALA A 246 17.33 3.10 -4.28
N GLY A 247 16.10 2.67 -4.07
CA GLY A 247 15.77 1.33 -3.62
C GLY A 247 14.33 1.21 -3.15
N ALA A 248 13.93 -0.02 -2.82
CA ALA A 248 12.65 -0.41 -2.27
C ALA A 248 12.53 0.08 -0.81
N PHE A 249 12.46 1.41 -0.62
CA PHE A 249 12.25 2.11 0.65
C PHE A 249 10.81 1.91 1.16
N GLY A 250 10.43 0.64 1.33
CA GLY A 250 9.06 0.16 1.47
C GLY A 250 8.30 0.87 2.57
N LEU A 251 6.97 0.91 2.43
CA LEU A 251 6.11 1.65 3.34
C LEU A 251 5.82 0.91 4.66
N THR A 252 6.88 0.35 5.24
CA THR A 252 7.10 0.37 6.68
C THR A 252 8.48 1.00 6.89
N ALA A 253 8.57 2.10 7.64
CA ALA A 253 9.73 2.24 8.50
C ALA A 253 9.69 1.01 9.42
N GLY A 254 10.53 0.01 9.12
CA GLY A 254 10.63 -1.18 9.95
C GLY A 254 10.89 -0.71 11.37
N TRP A 255 10.00 -1.07 12.30
CA TRP A 255 10.03 -0.52 13.65
C TRP A 255 11.34 -0.94 14.32
N ASP A 256 12.34 -0.06 14.33
CA ASP A 256 13.61 -0.28 15.00
C ASP A 256 13.33 -0.57 16.48
N PRO A 257 13.41 -1.84 16.93
CA PRO A 257 12.92 -2.20 18.26
C PRO A 257 13.74 -1.53 19.36
N THR A 258 14.98 -1.13 19.04
CA THR A 258 15.89 -0.47 20.00
C THR A 258 15.39 0.92 20.41
N THR A 259 14.57 1.57 19.56
CA THR A 259 13.94 2.87 19.84
C THR A 259 12.79 2.78 20.85
N PHE A 260 12.25 1.59 21.09
CA PHE A 260 11.14 1.37 22.02
C PHE A 260 11.64 1.15 23.45
N ALA A 261 11.02 1.84 24.41
CA ALA A 261 11.33 1.72 25.82
C ALA A 261 10.98 0.33 26.39
N HIS A 262 9.90 -0.28 25.87
CA HIS A 262 9.38 -1.57 26.31
C HIS A 262 9.35 -2.54 25.13
N ARG A 263 10.06 -3.67 25.25
CA ARG A 263 10.22 -4.66 24.17
C ARG A 263 9.77 -6.03 24.64
N TYR A 264 8.92 -6.68 23.86
CA TYR A 264 8.36 -8.00 24.14
C TYR A 264 8.60 -8.91 22.94
N GLU A 265 9.62 -9.76 23.04
CA GLU A 265 9.98 -10.71 21.99
C GLU A 265 9.29 -12.05 22.29
N VAL A 266 8.43 -12.52 21.37
CA VAL A 266 7.54 -13.67 21.53
C VAL A 266 7.89 -14.76 20.52
N GLY A 267 8.07 -16.00 20.97
CA GLY A 267 8.23 -17.18 20.11
C GLY A 267 9.32 -18.15 20.57
N PRO A 268 9.73 -19.12 19.72
CA PRO A 268 10.71 -20.13 20.06
C PRO A 268 12.04 -19.54 20.56
N GLY A 269 12.45 -19.90 21.78
CA GLY A 269 13.69 -19.41 22.38
C GLY A 269 13.70 -17.92 22.79
N ARG A 270 12.56 -17.22 22.71
CA ARG A 270 12.40 -15.83 23.16
C ARG A 270 11.96 -15.75 24.63
N PRO A 271 12.04 -14.58 25.30
CA PRO A 271 11.62 -14.41 26.70
C PRO A 271 10.14 -14.74 26.96
N TYR A 272 9.27 -14.59 25.96
CA TYR A 272 7.87 -15.00 25.99
C TYR A 272 7.68 -16.14 24.96
N ALA A 273 7.08 -17.27 25.34
CA ALA A 273 6.95 -18.42 24.45
C ALA A 273 5.73 -18.31 23.51
N GLN A 274 4.74 -17.53 23.92
CA GLN A 274 3.47 -17.29 23.21
C GLN A 274 2.89 -15.90 23.57
N PRO A 275 1.99 -15.32 22.76
CA PRO A 275 1.42 -14.00 23.04
C PRO A 275 0.70 -13.93 24.39
N GLY A 276 0.09 -15.02 24.86
CA GLY A 276 -0.53 -15.09 26.20
C GLY A 276 0.43 -14.90 27.38
N ASP A 277 1.74 -15.00 27.19
CA ASP A 277 2.71 -14.77 28.26
C ASP A 277 3.01 -13.26 28.47
N VAL A 278 2.79 -12.44 27.42
CA VAL A 278 3.01 -10.98 27.45
C VAL A 278 2.07 -10.33 28.46
N PRO A 279 2.56 -9.41 29.33
CA PRO A 279 1.72 -8.70 30.30
C PRO A 279 0.93 -7.57 29.61
N TRP A 280 -0.06 -7.95 28.79
CA TRP A 280 -0.94 -7.04 28.04
C TRP A 280 -1.57 -5.98 28.93
N GLU A 281 -1.95 -6.35 30.15
CA GLU A 281 -2.57 -5.45 31.12
C GLU A 281 -1.62 -4.37 31.67
N SER A 282 -0.32 -4.48 31.38
CA SER A 282 0.75 -3.58 31.81
C SER A 282 1.54 -2.98 30.65
N LEU A 283 1.02 -3.03 29.41
CA LEU A 283 1.64 -2.33 28.28
C LEU A 283 1.64 -0.81 28.51
N GLN A 284 2.76 -0.19 28.12
CA GLN A 284 3.03 1.24 28.31
C GLN A 284 3.19 1.93 26.95
N PRO A 285 3.13 3.28 26.85
CA PRO A 285 3.53 4.00 25.65
C PRO A 285 4.98 3.64 25.27
N SER A 286 5.34 3.65 23.98
CA SER A 286 6.62 3.12 23.49
C SER A 286 6.81 1.62 23.82
N SER A 287 5.76 0.82 23.61
CA SER A 287 5.84 -0.66 23.63
C SER A 287 5.88 -1.24 22.23
N ILE A 288 6.77 -2.19 21.99
CA ILE A 288 6.77 -3.05 20.80
C ILE A 288 6.68 -4.53 21.22
N VAL A 289 5.67 -5.23 20.70
CA VAL A 289 5.49 -6.67 20.82
C VAL A 289 5.80 -7.30 19.47
N ARG A 290 6.85 -8.12 19.40
CA ARG A 290 7.32 -8.80 18.19
C ARG A 290 7.03 -10.28 18.29
N ILE A 291 6.13 -10.77 17.45
CA ILE A 291 5.70 -12.18 17.44
C ILE A 291 6.45 -12.87 16.31
N HIS A 292 7.37 -13.77 16.64
CA HIS A 292 8.19 -14.47 15.64
C HIS A 292 7.42 -15.62 15.03
N TYR A 293 7.60 -15.84 13.72
CA TYR A 293 7.04 -16.99 13.02
C TYR A 293 7.39 -18.30 13.72
N ARG A 294 6.43 -19.23 13.67
CA ARG A 294 6.63 -20.66 13.87
C ARG A 294 5.54 -21.40 13.09
N ALA A 295 5.80 -22.64 12.69
CA ALA A 295 4.85 -23.43 11.89
C ALA A 295 3.50 -23.70 12.58
N GLU A 296 3.49 -23.87 13.91
CA GLU A 296 2.28 -24.13 14.69
C GLU A 296 1.60 -22.82 15.14
N PRO A 297 0.28 -22.63 14.95
CA PRO A 297 -0.41 -21.41 15.37
C PRO A 297 -0.20 -21.07 16.86
N TYR A 298 -0.13 -19.78 17.17
CA TYR A 298 -0.30 -19.28 18.53
C TYR A 298 -1.78 -19.32 18.90
N ARG A 299 -2.10 -19.94 20.04
CA ARG A 299 -3.48 -20.07 20.55
C ARG A 299 -3.66 -19.14 21.75
N SER A 300 -3.62 -17.84 21.48
CA SER A 300 -3.70 -16.78 22.47
C SER A 300 -4.57 -15.66 21.95
N LYS A 301 -5.29 -14.99 22.85
CA LYS A 301 -6.14 -13.84 22.54
C LYS A 301 -6.01 -12.78 23.63
N PHE A 302 -6.19 -11.52 23.27
CA PHE A 302 -5.87 -10.40 24.15
C PHE A 302 -6.59 -9.11 23.77
N VAL A 303 -6.59 -8.17 24.71
CA VAL A 303 -7.00 -6.77 24.52
C VAL A 303 -5.78 -5.85 24.65
N VAL A 304 -5.74 -4.82 23.81
CA VAL A 304 -4.83 -3.70 23.91
C VAL A 304 -5.62 -2.50 24.42
N ASN A 305 -5.36 -2.10 25.66
CA ASN A 305 -5.98 -0.94 26.31
C ASN A 305 -4.92 0.04 26.84
N THR A 306 -4.09 0.55 25.92
CA THR A 306 -2.96 1.44 26.24
C THR A 306 -3.03 2.69 25.37
N VAL A 307 -2.63 3.84 25.91
CA VAL A 307 -2.63 5.12 25.19
C VAL A 307 -1.20 5.45 24.75
N GLY A 308 -0.84 5.10 23.52
CA GLY A 308 0.41 5.56 22.89
C GLY A 308 0.34 7.02 22.45
N THR A 309 1.43 7.52 21.87
CA THR A 309 1.47 8.81 21.16
C THR A 309 2.15 8.64 19.79
N ALA A 310 2.02 9.62 18.89
CA ALA A 310 2.71 9.59 17.60
C ALA A 310 4.24 9.40 17.69
N THR A 311 4.87 9.80 18.80
CA THR A 311 6.33 9.62 19.05
C THR A 311 6.65 8.50 20.04
N ALA A 312 5.64 7.89 20.65
CA ALA A 312 5.75 6.76 21.57
C ALA A 312 4.58 5.77 21.36
N PRO A 313 4.46 5.16 20.16
CA PRO A 313 3.32 4.32 19.80
C PRO A 313 3.32 3.00 20.57
N VAL A 314 2.23 2.24 20.42
CA VAL A 314 2.16 0.83 20.83
C VAL A 314 2.04 -0.02 19.58
N VAL A 315 3.01 -0.89 19.35
CA VAL A 315 3.15 -1.69 18.14
C VAL A 315 3.07 -3.17 18.49
N ILE A 316 2.18 -3.89 17.80
CA ILE A 316 2.09 -5.35 17.83
C ILE A 316 2.38 -5.81 16.40
N THR A 317 3.53 -6.42 16.18
CA THR A 317 3.99 -6.77 14.83
C THR A 317 4.45 -8.23 14.74
N GLY A 318 4.10 -8.89 13.65
CA GLY A 318 4.68 -10.16 13.27
C GLY A 318 6.07 -9.99 12.69
N VAL A 319 6.96 -10.91 13.03
CA VAL A 319 8.25 -11.11 12.38
C VAL A 319 8.11 -12.38 11.54
N PRO A 320 8.05 -12.27 10.20
CA PRO A 320 7.97 -13.43 9.31
C PRO A 320 9.22 -14.33 9.42
N ASP A 321 9.17 -15.49 8.77
CA ASP A 321 10.39 -16.24 8.46
C ASP A 321 11.00 -15.81 7.11
N ALA A 322 12.11 -16.46 6.73
CA ALA A 322 12.84 -16.19 5.49
C ALA A 322 12.03 -16.50 4.21
N GLU A 323 10.87 -17.17 4.32
CA GLU A 323 9.95 -17.38 3.20
C GLU A 323 8.73 -16.41 3.27
N GLY A 324 8.82 -15.34 4.07
CA GLY A 324 7.79 -14.31 4.21
C GLY A 324 6.53 -14.76 4.95
N ARG A 325 6.51 -15.94 5.59
CA ARG A 325 5.30 -16.49 6.20
C ARG A 325 5.01 -15.80 7.53
N LEU A 326 3.80 -15.26 7.66
CA LEU A 326 3.39 -14.52 8.85
C LEU A 326 3.15 -15.45 10.06
N PRO A 327 3.45 -15.01 11.30
CA PRO A 327 3.07 -15.72 12.51
C PRO A 327 1.53 -15.77 12.64
N ARG A 328 0.96 -16.99 12.65
CA ARG A 328 -0.49 -17.18 12.82
C ARG A 328 -0.93 -17.13 14.29
N ILE A 329 -1.93 -16.31 14.58
CA ILE A 329 -2.70 -16.31 15.83
C ILE A 329 -4.10 -16.87 15.54
N SER A 330 -4.40 -18.04 16.09
CA SER A 330 -5.69 -18.70 15.91
C SER A 330 -6.59 -18.52 17.13
N GLY A 331 -7.86 -18.21 16.89
CA GLY A 331 -8.93 -18.21 17.89
C GLY A 331 -9.35 -19.61 18.33
N ASP A 332 -9.14 -20.63 17.49
CA ASP A 332 -9.44 -22.02 17.83
C ASP A 332 -8.56 -22.50 19.00
N GLY A 333 -9.19 -22.95 20.08
CA GLY A 333 -8.51 -23.34 21.31
C GLY A 333 -7.68 -22.22 21.95
N ALA A 334 -7.95 -20.95 21.62
CA ALA A 334 -7.22 -19.82 22.18
C ALA A 334 -7.43 -19.72 23.70
N VAL A 335 -6.43 -19.20 24.40
CA VAL A 335 -6.50 -18.97 25.85
C VAL A 335 -6.28 -17.48 26.14
N THR A 336 -7.19 -16.89 26.89
CA THR A 336 -7.01 -15.59 27.56
C THR A 336 -6.17 -15.80 28.82
N ARG A 337 -5.16 -14.94 29.05
CA ARG A 337 -4.33 -15.05 30.26
C ARG A 337 -5.12 -14.57 31.51
N PRO A 338 -5.06 -15.26 32.66
CA PRO A 338 -5.92 -14.94 33.82
C PRO A 338 -5.73 -13.54 34.45
N GLN A 339 -4.63 -12.85 34.15
CA GLN A 339 -4.38 -11.48 34.60
C GLN A 339 -5.08 -10.42 33.73
N LEU A 340 -5.48 -10.78 32.51
CA LEU A 340 -6.04 -9.86 31.52
C LEU A 340 -7.56 -9.93 31.56
N ASN A 341 -8.15 -9.17 32.49
CA ASN A 341 -9.60 -9.16 32.72
C ASN A 341 -10.28 -8.13 31.80
N TYR A 342 -11.09 -8.60 30.84
CA TYR A 342 -11.84 -7.75 29.93
C TYR A 342 -13.18 -8.37 29.48
N TRP A 343 -14.18 -7.53 29.22
CA TRP A 343 -15.46 -7.97 28.65
C TRP A 343 -15.42 -7.99 27.11
N ASN A 344 -16.48 -8.55 26.53
CA ASN A 344 -16.58 -8.84 25.10
C ASN A 344 -15.49 -9.83 24.62
N GLU A 345 -15.03 -10.71 25.50
CA GLU A 345 -14.13 -11.83 25.18
C GLU A 345 -14.59 -12.64 23.95
N VAL A 346 -15.90 -12.88 23.81
CA VAL A 346 -16.50 -13.64 22.70
C VAL A 346 -16.50 -12.91 21.35
N ARG A 347 -16.02 -11.66 21.29
CA ARG A 347 -16.08 -10.79 20.12
C ARG A 347 -14.80 -10.72 19.28
N SER A 348 -13.66 -11.23 19.74
CA SER A 348 -12.45 -11.21 18.91
C SER A 348 -11.29 -12.09 19.41
N ILE A 349 -10.29 -12.25 18.55
CA ILE A 349 -8.94 -12.70 18.93
C ILE A 349 -8.12 -11.52 19.47
N ILE A 350 -8.03 -10.43 18.71
CA ILE A 350 -7.43 -9.18 19.19
C ILE A 350 -8.50 -8.12 19.36
N LYS A 351 -8.58 -7.52 20.56
CA LYS A 351 -9.44 -6.38 20.86
C LYS A 351 -8.58 -5.12 21.02
N ILE A 352 -8.99 -4.00 20.44
CA ILE A 352 -8.55 -2.65 20.86
C ILE A 352 -9.78 -2.00 21.51
N GLY A 353 -9.68 -1.62 22.77
CA GLY A 353 -10.81 -1.05 23.51
C GLY A 353 -10.72 -1.29 25.02
N GLY A 354 -11.86 -1.18 25.70
CA GLY A 354 -11.88 -1.18 27.17
C GLY A 354 -11.63 -2.56 27.79
N SER A 355 -11.14 -2.53 29.03
CA SER A 355 -10.91 -3.70 29.90
C SER A 355 -11.13 -3.31 31.36
N ASN A 356 -11.22 -4.31 32.24
CA ASN A 356 -11.19 -4.06 33.69
C ASN A 356 -9.76 -3.88 34.19
N LEU A 357 -8.79 -4.56 33.55
CA LEU A 357 -7.35 -4.40 33.77
C LEU A 357 -6.61 -4.32 32.40
N PRO A 358 -5.99 -3.17 32.05
CA PRO A 358 -6.03 -1.89 32.75
C PRO A 358 -7.43 -1.26 32.67
N THR A 359 -7.63 -0.14 33.35
CA THR A 359 -8.95 0.45 33.60
C THR A 359 -9.69 0.95 32.35
N ASP A 360 -11.02 0.99 32.43
CA ASP A 360 -11.92 1.39 31.35
C ASP A 360 -11.95 2.90 31.05
N ASP A 361 -11.17 3.71 31.77
CA ASP A 361 -11.11 5.17 31.61
C ASP A 361 -10.19 5.63 30.46
N LEU A 362 -9.56 4.69 29.75
CA LEU A 362 -8.66 4.94 28.62
C LEU A 362 -9.38 4.85 27.26
N THR A 363 -9.04 5.76 26.35
CA THR A 363 -9.23 5.60 24.91
C THR A 363 -7.89 5.14 24.32
N PRO A 364 -7.75 3.86 23.92
CA PRO A 364 -6.49 3.37 23.36
C PRO A 364 -6.09 4.17 22.13
N ALA A 365 -4.81 4.51 21.98
CA ALA A 365 -4.40 5.42 20.92
C ALA A 365 -3.00 5.14 20.36
N HIS A 366 -2.79 5.50 19.09
CA HIS A 366 -1.55 5.25 18.34
C HIS A 366 -1.14 3.77 18.40
N ILE A 367 -2.09 2.92 18.03
CA ILE A 367 -1.96 1.45 18.05
C ILE A 367 -1.73 0.94 16.64
N TYR A 368 -0.70 0.12 16.48
CA TYR A 368 -0.36 -0.53 15.21
C TYR A 368 -0.45 -2.04 15.40
N ILE A 369 -1.24 -2.72 14.56
CA ILE A 369 -1.27 -4.19 14.47
C ILE A 369 -0.85 -4.57 13.05
N GLU A 370 0.29 -5.28 12.95
CA GLU A 370 0.98 -5.43 11.66
C GLU A 370 1.54 -6.82 11.40
N ASN A 371 1.54 -7.25 10.14
CA ASN A 371 2.22 -8.47 9.67
C ASN A 371 1.80 -9.75 10.42
N LEU A 372 0.54 -9.86 10.86
CA LEU A 372 -0.01 -11.06 11.50
C LEU A 372 -0.97 -11.81 10.58
N ASP A 373 -0.95 -13.14 10.63
CA ASP A 373 -2.06 -13.98 10.18
C ASP A 373 -2.98 -14.21 11.39
N ILE A 374 -4.25 -13.85 11.27
CA ILE A 374 -5.23 -13.94 12.38
C ILE A 374 -6.49 -14.61 11.87
N ALA A 375 -6.87 -15.74 12.50
CA ALA A 375 -7.94 -16.57 11.97
C ALA A 375 -8.76 -17.36 13.00
N SER A 376 -9.92 -17.85 12.56
CA SER A 376 -10.79 -18.79 13.29
C SER A 376 -11.52 -18.19 14.51
N ALA A 377 -12.21 -17.06 14.31
CA ALA A 377 -13.06 -16.40 15.32
C ALA A 377 -14.53 -16.33 14.90
N LYS A 378 -15.26 -17.46 14.96
CA LYS A 378 -16.70 -17.57 14.66
C LYS A 378 -17.32 -18.81 15.33
N PRO A 379 -18.66 -18.94 15.39
CA PRO A 379 -19.32 -20.13 15.92
C PRO A 379 -18.83 -21.40 15.23
N GLY A 380 -18.49 -22.41 16.03
CA GLY A 380 -17.74 -23.61 15.60
C GLY A 380 -16.36 -23.67 16.26
N TYR A 381 -15.75 -22.52 16.53
CA TYR A 381 -14.53 -22.40 17.32
C TYR A 381 -14.81 -22.03 18.77
N ALA A 382 -13.90 -22.42 19.66
CA ALA A 382 -13.98 -22.21 21.09
C ALA A 382 -12.67 -21.65 21.66
N PHE A 383 -12.74 -20.91 22.75
CA PHE A 383 -11.59 -20.40 23.49
C PHE A 383 -11.81 -20.56 25.00
N THR A 384 -10.75 -20.43 25.80
CA THR A 384 -10.81 -20.38 27.27
C THR A 384 -10.68 -18.94 27.75
N ASP A 385 -11.66 -18.46 28.52
CA ASP A 385 -11.68 -17.09 29.09
C ASP A 385 -10.69 -16.90 30.26
N ASP A 386 -10.53 -15.65 30.71
CA ASP A 386 -9.66 -15.27 31.83
C ASP A 386 -9.92 -16.06 33.14
N SER A 387 -11.16 -16.54 33.27
CA SER A 387 -11.70 -17.27 34.41
C SER A 387 -11.60 -18.80 34.24
N GLY A 388 -11.04 -19.28 33.13
CA GLY A 388 -10.79 -20.69 32.84
C GLY A 388 -11.98 -21.46 32.25
N ASN A 389 -13.06 -20.77 31.83
CA ASN A 389 -14.22 -21.40 31.23
C ASN A 389 -14.09 -21.47 29.70
N VAL A 390 -14.57 -22.56 29.10
CA VAL A 390 -14.64 -22.68 27.64
C VAL A 390 -15.87 -21.92 27.12
N GLN A 391 -15.62 -20.98 26.22
CA GLN A 391 -16.59 -20.10 25.56
C GLN A 391 -16.62 -20.37 24.05
N ILE A 392 -17.75 -20.05 23.41
CA ILE A 392 -17.90 -20.06 21.95
C ILE A 392 -17.91 -18.62 21.44
N TYR A 393 -17.27 -18.37 20.29
CA TYR A 393 -17.30 -17.06 19.64
C TYR A 393 -18.71 -16.65 19.21
N SER A 394 -19.05 -15.37 19.39
CA SER A 394 -20.32 -14.82 18.89
C SER A 394 -20.32 -14.76 17.36
N ASN A 395 -21.51 -14.71 16.75
CA ASN A 395 -21.63 -14.65 15.29
C ASN A 395 -20.83 -13.48 14.68
N ASN A 396 -20.88 -12.34 15.36
CA ASN A 396 -20.21 -11.10 14.97
C ASN A 396 -18.83 -10.93 15.65
N ALA A 397 -18.19 -12.03 16.03
CA ALA A 397 -16.79 -12.02 16.42
C ALA A 397 -15.90 -11.63 15.22
N ALA A 398 -14.76 -10.99 15.48
CA ALA A 398 -13.83 -10.54 14.45
C ALA A 398 -12.40 -11.04 14.68
N CYS A 399 -11.57 -11.10 13.64
CA CYS A 399 -10.15 -11.36 13.83
C CYS A 399 -9.54 -10.21 14.66
N ILE A 400 -9.81 -8.95 14.24
CA ILE A 400 -9.51 -7.73 14.98
C ILE A 400 -10.81 -6.94 15.25
N HIS A 401 -11.04 -6.57 16.52
CA HIS A 401 -12.17 -5.73 16.94
C HIS A 401 -11.68 -4.44 17.59
N VAL A 402 -11.85 -3.30 16.90
CA VAL A 402 -11.65 -1.96 17.46
C VAL A 402 -12.97 -1.51 18.08
N GLU A 403 -13.20 -1.86 19.34
CA GLU A 403 -14.38 -1.44 20.11
C GLU A 403 -14.37 0.08 20.32
N ARG A 404 -13.20 0.64 20.62
CA ARG A 404 -12.90 2.07 20.65
C ARG A 404 -11.39 2.32 20.55
N GLY A 405 -10.99 3.49 20.05
CA GLY A 405 -9.58 3.91 20.00
C GLY A 405 -9.29 4.93 18.90
N ALA A 406 -8.25 5.75 19.07
CA ALA A 406 -7.90 6.84 18.16
C ALA A 406 -6.53 6.61 17.49
N HIS A 407 -6.38 6.93 16.20
CA HIS A 407 -5.12 6.70 15.46
C HIS A 407 -4.74 5.20 15.49
N VAL A 408 -5.55 4.36 14.84
CA VAL A 408 -5.39 2.91 14.82
C VAL A 408 -5.04 2.43 13.41
N THR A 409 -3.87 1.83 13.25
CA THR A 409 -3.40 1.29 11.97
C THR A 409 -3.38 -0.23 12.00
N LEU A 410 -4.06 -0.84 11.04
CA LEU A 410 -4.01 -2.28 10.76
C LEU A 410 -3.30 -2.44 9.40
N ARG A 411 -2.07 -2.98 9.39
CA ARG A 411 -1.22 -3.01 8.19
C ARG A 411 -0.62 -4.37 7.86
N GLY A 412 -0.72 -4.80 6.60
CA GLY A 412 -0.04 -6.03 6.13
C GLY A 412 -0.49 -7.34 6.80
N ASN A 413 -1.70 -7.38 7.39
CA ASN A 413 -2.21 -8.59 8.06
C ASN A 413 -2.98 -9.49 7.09
N GLU A 414 -2.99 -10.80 7.36
CA GLU A 414 -3.95 -11.74 6.78
C GLU A 414 -5.09 -12.00 7.78
N LEU A 415 -6.34 -11.68 7.40
CA LEU A 415 -7.50 -11.72 8.28
C LEU A 415 -8.61 -12.60 7.68
N HIS A 416 -8.74 -13.84 8.15
CA HIS A 416 -9.62 -14.84 7.53
C HIS A 416 -10.33 -15.78 8.50
N ASP A 417 -11.37 -16.47 8.01
CA ASP A 417 -12.09 -17.49 8.76
C ASP A 417 -12.76 -17.01 10.08
N CYS A 418 -12.93 -15.70 10.25
CA CYS A 418 -13.64 -15.08 11.36
C CYS A 418 -15.10 -14.75 10.98
N GLY A 419 -15.92 -14.32 11.95
CA GLY A 419 -17.25 -13.78 11.69
C GLY A 419 -17.13 -12.48 10.87
N ASN A 420 -16.20 -11.61 11.28
CA ASN A 420 -15.70 -10.51 10.47
C ASN A 420 -14.17 -10.51 10.43
N GLY A 421 -13.54 -10.07 9.34
CA GLY A 421 -12.10 -9.85 9.33
C GLY A 421 -11.72 -8.73 10.29
N VAL A 422 -12.29 -7.54 10.07
CA VAL A 422 -12.23 -6.39 10.99
C VAL A 422 -13.64 -5.95 11.40
N PHE A 423 -13.81 -5.62 12.68
CA PHE A 423 -14.96 -4.86 13.17
C PHE A 423 -14.47 -3.57 13.84
N THR A 424 -15.00 -2.40 13.44
CA THR A 424 -14.84 -1.15 14.21
C THR A 424 -16.18 -0.67 14.77
N GLY A 425 -16.17 -0.11 15.97
CA GLY A 425 -17.33 0.50 16.63
C GLY A 425 -17.19 2.02 16.76
N PHE A 426 -18.32 2.72 16.88
CA PHE A 426 -18.42 4.20 16.80
C PHE A 426 -17.52 5.01 17.76
N GLY A 427 -16.94 4.37 18.78
CA GLY A 427 -15.92 4.96 19.67
C GLY A 427 -14.50 4.95 19.07
N SER A 428 -14.35 4.61 17.80
CA SER A 428 -13.06 4.61 17.08
C SER A 428 -12.93 5.79 16.14
N SER A 429 -11.73 6.34 16.03
CA SER A 429 -11.41 7.47 15.16
C SER A 429 -10.03 7.37 14.53
N ASP A 430 -9.86 7.99 13.36
CA ASP A 430 -8.64 7.91 12.52
C ASP A 430 -8.12 6.47 12.39
N VAL A 431 -8.92 5.63 11.74
CA VAL A 431 -8.61 4.22 11.52
C VAL A 431 -8.06 4.02 10.11
N VAL A 432 -6.93 3.34 9.97
CA VAL A 432 -6.30 3.02 8.68
C VAL A 432 -6.20 1.51 8.52
N LEU A 433 -6.78 0.98 7.45
CA LEU A 433 -6.53 -0.38 6.96
C LEU A 433 -5.66 -0.26 5.71
N ALA A 434 -4.38 -0.61 5.83
CA ALA A 434 -3.39 -0.49 4.76
C ALA A 434 -2.80 -1.85 4.36
N GLY A 435 -2.89 -2.25 3.10
CA GLY A 435 -2.14 -3.40 2.59
C GLY A 435 -2.51 -4.78 3.17
N ASN A 436 -3.69 -4.93 3.79
CA ASN A 436 -4.11 -6.21 4.40
C ASN A 436 -4.71 -7.16 3.34
N TYR A 437 -4.64 -8.47 3.58
CA TYR A 437 -5.41 -9.47 2.84
C TYR A 437 -6.57 -10.01 3.70
N ILE A 438 -7.81 -9.70 3.29
CA ILE A 438 -9.02 -10.01 4.07
C ILE A 438 -9.93 -10.90 3.22
N TRP A 439 -10.21 -12.13 3.66
CA TRP A 439 -10.92 -13.13 2.85
C TRP A 439 -11.56 -14.24 3.72
N GLY A 440 -12.50 -15.00 3.16
CA GLY A 440 -13.05 -16.19 3.83
C GLY A 440 -13.83 -15.93 5.13
N ASN A 441 -14.14 -14.66 5.44
CA ASN A 441 -14.91 -14.31 6.63
C ASN A 441 -16.42 -14.42 6.38
N GLY A 442 -17.18 -14.48 7.46
CA GLY A 442 -18.64 -14.60 7.46
C GLY A 442 -19.14 -15.91 8.06
N ILE A 443 -20.45 -16.14 7.93
CA ILE A 443 -21.11 -17.40 8.34
C ILE A 443 -22.10 -17.83 7.24
N ALA A 444 -22.04 -19.12 6.87
CA ALA A 444 -22.85 -19.66 5.77
C ALA A 444 -24.35 -19.47 6.01
N GLY A 445 -25.07 -19.02 4.98
CA GLY A 445 -26.50 -18.72 5.04
C GLY A 445 -26.87 -17.44 5.81
N ARG A 446 -25.90 -16.64 6.26
CA ARG A 446 -26.14 -15.37 6.98
C ARG A 446 -25.59 -14.16 6.23
N PHE A 447 -26.21 -13.00 6.51
CA PHE A 447 -26.03 -11.74 5.79
C PHE A 447 -25.38 -10.63 6.63
N TYR A 448 -25.19 -10.86 7.94
CA TYR A 448 -24.82 -9.84 8.93
C TYR A 448 -23.31 -9.79 9.25
N GLU A 449 -22.56 -10.70 8.64
CA GLU A 449 -21.17 -11.00 8.91
C GLU A 449 -20.38 -10.80 7.61
N HIS A 450 -19.29 -10.02 7.65
CA HIS A 450 -18.67 -9.36 6.49
C HIS A 450 -17.15 -9.60 6.45
N ASN A 451 -16.45 -9.28 5.36
CA ASN A 451 -14.99 -9.18 5.44
C ASN A 451 -14.58 -8.00 6.34
N THR A 452 -15.23 -6.84 6.18
CA THR A 452 -15.16 -5.74 7.16
C THR A 452 -16.53 -5.14 7.47
N TYR A 453 -16.75 -4.85 8.75
CA TYR A 453 -17.85 -4.03 9.26
C TYR A 453 -17.22 -2.84 10.00
N THR A 454 -17.49 -1.62 9.57
CA THR A 454 -16.85 -0.43 10.16
C THR A 454 -17.83 0.69 10.48
N GLU A 455 -17.58 1.37 11.58
CA GLU A 455 -18.34 2.53 12.06
C GLU A 455 -17.39 3.40 12.90
N SER A 456 -16.73 4.38 12.28
CA SER A 456 -15.64 5.17 12.86
C SER A 456 -15.76 6.67 12.51
N ASP A 457 -15.06 7.53 13.26
CA ASP A 457 -14.86 8.94 12.94
C ASP A 457 -13.54 9.14 12.17
N GLY A 458 -13.62 9.14 10.83
CA GLY A 458 -12.46 9.07 9.95
C GLY A 458 -11.97 7.64 9.76
N ILE A 459 -12.04 7.15 8.52
CA ILE A 459 -11.49 5.83 8.16
C ILE A 459 -10.93 5.83 6.73
N THR A 460 -9.75 5.23 6.57
CA THR A 460 -9.12 5.01 5.26
C THR A 460 -8.88 3.53 5.01
N PHE A 461 -9.28 3.06 3.83
CA PHE A 461 -8.97 1.73 3.31
C PHE A 461 -8.07 1.91 2.10
N GLU A 462 -6.82 1.47 2.18
CA GLU A 462 -5.87 1.58 1.08
C GLU A 462 -5.03 0.32 0.83
N TYR A 463 -4.74 0.03 -0.44
CA TYR A 463 -3.87 -1.06 -0.87
C TYR A 463 -4.30 -2.46 -0.38
N ASN A 464 -5.51 -2.62 0.16
CA ASN A 464 -5.96 -3.91 0.67
C ASN A 464 -6.36 -4.84 -0.47
N ARG A 465 -6.11 -6.14 -0.28
CA ARG A 465 -6.72 -7.21 -1.05
C ARG A 465 -7.91 -7.74 -0.26
N TYR A 466 -9.10 -7.66 -0.83
CA TYR A 466 -10.31 -8.28 -0.33
C TYR A 466 -10.67 -9.44 -1.25
N GLY A 467 -10.55 -10.67 -0.73
CA GLY A 467 -11.04 -11.86 -1.42
C GLY A 467 -12.54 -12.06 -1.21
N PRO A 468 -13.12 -13.14 -1.77
CA PRO A 468 -14.48 -13.56 -1.44
C PRO A 468 -14.68 -13.80 0.06
N LEU A 469 -15.94 -13.72 0.52
CA LEU A 469 -16.34 -14.27 1.81
C LEU A 469 -16.28 -15.81 1.78
N CYS A 470 -16.50 -16.47 2.92
CA CYS A 470 -16.61 -17.92 2.98
C CYS A 470 -17.71 -18.51 2.07
N ASP A 471 -17.56 -19.79 1.72
CA ASP A 471 -18.53 -20.52 0.90
C ASP A 471 -19.95 -20.47 1.49
N GLY A 472 -20.90 -20.02 0.67
CA GLY A 472 -22.31 -19.86 1.06
C GLY A 472 -22.59 -18.71 2.03
N CYS A 473 -21.62 -17.85 2.34
CA CYS A 473 -21.78 -16.67 3.18
C CYS A 473 -22.38 -15.52 2.36
N LEU A 474 -23.35 -14.79 2.92
CA LEU A 474 -24.24 -13.88 2.18
C LEU A 474 -24.08 -12.41 2.61
N GLY A 475 -23.01 -12.09 3.34
CA GLY A 475 -22.64 -10.73 3.71
C GLY A 475 -21.94 -9.97 2.58
N ASN A 476 -21.88 -8.64 2.73
CA ASN A 476 -21.06 -7.77 1.87
C ASN A 476 -19.57 -7.93 2.15
N ASN A 477 -18.74 -7.49 1.21
CA ASN A 477 -17.28 -7.48 1.34
C ASN A 477 -16.83 -6.40 2.34
N LEU A 478 -16.92 -5.13 1.94
CA LEU A 478 -16.69 -3.97 2.80
C LEU A 478 -18.05 -3.32 3.12
N LYS A 479 -18.46 -3.36 4.40
CA LYS A 479 -19.62 -2.61 4.91
C LYS A 479 -19.14 -1.49 5.83
N ASP A 480 -19.49 -0.25 5.49
CA ASP A 480 -19.06 0.94 6.23
C ASP A 480 -20.24 1.84 6.61
N ARG A 481 -20.14 2.41 7.82
CA ARG A 481 -21.08 3.37 8.43
C ARG A 481 -20.38 4.64 8.91
N SER A 482 -19.10 4.80 8.60
CA SER A 482 -18.19 5.81 9.17
C SER A 482 -18.42 7.22 8.63
N ALA A 483 -17.87 8.20 9.34
CA ALA A 483 -17.61 9.54 8.82
C ALA A 483 -16.22 9.62 8.17
N GLY A 484 -16.00 10.57 7.25
CA GLY A 484 -14.69 10.79 6.62
C GLY A 484 -14.17 9.64 5.73
N THR A 485 -15.02 8.69 5.33
CA THR A 485 -14.64 7.46 4.63
C THR A 485 -13.92 7.70 3.29
N ALA A 486 -12.69 7.20 3.18
CA ALA A 486 -11.92 7.10 1.94
C ALA A 486 -11.57 5.64 1.62
N ILE A 487 -11.94 5.16 0.43
CA ILE A 487 -11.64 3.81 -0.06
C ILE A 487 -10.83 3.96 -1.34
N ARG A 488 -9.52 3.72 -1.27
CA ARG A 488 -8.60 4.01 -2.37
C ARG A 488 -7.65 2.89 -2.73
N TYR A 489 -7.43 2.65 -4.01
CA TYR A 489 -6.38 1.72 -4.47
C TYR A 489 -6.49 0.29 -3.89
N ASN A 490 -7.69 -0.23 -3.67
CA ASN A 490 -7.92 -1.60 -3.19
C ASN A 490 -8.32 -2.55 -4.33
N TRP A 491 -8.10 -3.85 -4.14
CA TRP A 491 -8.70 -4.91 -4.96
C TRP A 491 -9.80 -5.60 -4.16
N ILE A 492 -11.05 -5.57 -4.62
CA ILE A 492 -12.21 -6.08 -3.89
C ILE A 492 -13.02 -7.05 -4.75
N GLU A 493 -13.03 -8.32 -4.37
CA GLU A 493 -13.61 -9.40 -5.16
C GLU A 493 -14.74 -10.15 -4.41
N GLY A 494 -15.94 -10.16 -5.00
CA GLY A 494 -17.09 -10.88 -4.47
C GLY A 494 -17.74 -10.23 -3.24
N GLY A 495 -18.51 -11.04 -2.50
CA GLY A 495 -19.47 -10.60 -1.48
C GLY A 495 -20.85 -10.30 -2.05
N ASN A 496 -21.84 -10.09 -1.18
CA ASN A 496 -23.21 -9.73 -1.59
C ASN A 496 -23.31 -8.34 -2.24
N ARG A 497 -22.37 -7.46 -1.89
CA ARG A 497 -21.95 -6.24 -2.57
C ARG A 497 -20.46 -6.08 -2.29
N GLN A 498 -19.70 -5.44 -3.18
CA GLN A 498 -18.31 -5.07 -2.88
C GLN A 498 -18.28 -3.96 -1.83
N LEU A 499 -19.14 -2.95 -1.98
CA LEU A 499 -19.24 -1.79 -1.09
C LEU A 499 -20.67 -1.58 -0.59
N ASP A 500 -20.87 -1.59 0.72
CA ASP A 500 -22.17 -1.32 1.37
C ASP A 500 -22.01 -0.15 2.35
N LEU A 501 -22.14 1.06 1.82
CA LEU A 501 -21.78 2.34 2.45
C LEU A 501 -23.05 3.02 3.02
N VAL A 502 -23.50 2.50 4.15
CA VAL A 502 -24.82 2.76 4.73
C VAL A 502 -24.74 3.70 5.94
N GLU A 503 -25.84 3.84 6.67
CA GLU A 503 -25.97 4.83 7.73
C GLU A 503 -25.46 4.35 9.10
N THR A 504 -24.95 5.29 9.89
CA THR A 504 -24.75 5.11 11.33
C THR A 504 -26.00 5.43 12.13
N SER A 505 -26.25 4.65 13.18
CA SER A 505 -27.28 4.94 14.19
C SER A 505 -26.85 6.03 15.19
N HIS A 506 -25.56 6.40 15.23
CA HIS A 506 -24.97 7.31 16.22
C HIS A 506 -25.00 8.77 15.74
N THR A 507 -25.50 9.69 16.58
CA THR A 507 -25.63 11.12 16.22
C THR A 507 -24.27 11.76 15.98
N ALA A 508 -23.27 11.48 16.83
CA ALA A 508 -21.94 12.08 16.72
C ALA A 508 -21.31 11.91 15.33
N LEU A 509 -21.43 10.71 14.73
CA LEU A 509 -20.96 10.45 13.37
C LEU A 509 -21.86 11.10 12.30
N ARG A 510 -23.19 11.13 12.48
CA ARG A 510 -24.11 11.79 11.51
C ARG A 510 -23.98 13.31 11.47
N ASP A 511 -23.56 13.91 12.59
CA ASP A 511 -23.38 15.35 12.76
C ASP A 511 -21.99 15.82 12.31
N ASP A 512 -21.05 14.90 12.05
CA ASP A 512 -19.73 15.23 11.52
C ASP A 512 -19.82 15.81 10.09
N PRO A 513 -19.10 16.92 9.77
CA PRO A 513 -19.15 17.55 8.45
C PRO A 513 -18.71 16.66 7.28
N ALA A 514 -17.81 15.69 7.51
CA ALA A 514 -17.32 14.78 6.48
C ALA A 514 -18.24 13.56 6.26
N TYR A 515 -19.16 13.23 7.17
CA TYR A 515 -20.06 12.07 7.03
C TYR A 515 -20.83 11.99 5.71
N ARG A 516 -21.25 13.14 5.18
CA ARG A 516 -22.03 13.23 3.93
C ARG A 516 -21.17 13.28 2.66
N THR A 517 -19.86 13.08 2.78
CA THR A 517 -18.91 13.04 1.65
C THR A 517 -18.10 11.76 1.73
N THR A 518 -18.13 10.94 0.68
CA THR A 518 -17.42 9.65 0.66
C THR A 518 -16.64 9.50 -0.63
N PHE A 519 -15.37 9.10 -0.53
CA PHE A 519 -14.46 8.98 -1.66
C PHE A 519 -14.15 7.52 -1.96
N VAL A 520 -14.38 7.09 -3.21
CA VAL A 520 -14.08 5.74 -3.68
C VAL A 520 -13.30 5.86 -5.00
N TYR A 521 -11.99 5.61 -4.98
CA TYR A 521 -11.16 5.88 -6.15
C TYR A 521 -9.94 4.97 -6.35
N GLY A 522 -9.49 4.79 -7.58
CA GLY A 522 -8.33 3.94 -7.88
C GLY A 522 -8.53 2.44 -7.60
N ASN A 523 -9.74 1.99 -7.25
CA ASN A 523 -9.99 0.60 -6.83
C ASN A 523 -10.33 -0.31 -8.02
N VAL A 524 -9.96 -1.58 -7.91
CA VAL A 524 -10.47 -2.67 -8.74
C VAL A 524 -11.63 -3.36 -7.99
N LEU A 525 -12.85 -3.29 -8.53
CA LEU A 525 -14.03 -3.95 -7.96
C LEU A 525 -14.50 -5.08 -8.88
N ILE A 526 -14.54 -6.31 -8.37
CA ILE A 526 -14.84 -7.52 -9.13
C ILE A 526 -16.08 -8.18 -8.56
N GLU A 527 -17.06 -8.38 -9.43
CA GLU A 527 -18.37 -8.94 -9.13
C GLU A 527 -18.56 -10.26 -9.89
N PRO A 528 -18.28 -11.43 -9.26
CA PRO A 528 -18.34 -12.72 -9.92
C PRO A 528 -19.77 -13.19 -10.21
N ASP A 529 -19.93 -14.16 -11.11
CA ASP A 529 -21.24 -14.74 -11.38
C ASP A 529 -21.83 -15.44 -10.15
N GLY A 530 -23.14 -15.24 -9.94
CA GLY A 530 -23.86 -15.76 -8.77
C GLY A 530 -23.63 -15.03 -7.43
N ALA A 531 -22.78 -14.00 -7.35
CA ALA A 531 -22.48 -13.30 -6.11
C ALA A 531 -23.64 -12.41 -5.61
N GLY A 532 -24.52 -12.93 -4.76
CA GLY A 532 -25.55 -12.13 -4.06
C GLY A 532 -26.34 -11.13 -4.93
N ASN A 533 -26.49 -9.90 -4.45
CA ASN A 533 -27.24 -8.84 -5.14
C ASN A 533 -26.55 -8.41 -6.45
N SER A 534 -27.34 -7.95 -7.42
CA SER A 534 -26.79 -7.36 -8.65
C SER A 534 -26.14 -5.98 -8.46
N GLN A 535 -25.96 -5.50 -7.24
CA GLN A 535 -25.60 -4.12 -6.90
C GLN A 535 -24.14 -4.05 -6.42
N ILE A 536 -23.26 -3.40 -7.18
CA ILE A 536 -21.83 -3.28 -6.82
C ILE A 536 -21.65 -2.42 -5.56
N ILE A 537 -22.31 -1.25 -5.54
CA ILE A 537 -22.19 -0.24 -4.49
C ILE A 537 -23.59 0.14 -3.99
N HIS A 538 -23.78 0.13 -2.68
CA HIS A 538 -24.94 0.74 -2.01
C HIS A 538 -24.47 1.97 -1.23
N TYR A 539 -25.19 3.09 -1.38
CA TYR A 539 -24.93 4.33 -0.65
C TYR A 539 -26.25 4.96 -0.18
N GLY A 540 -26.33 5.29 1.12
CA GLY A 540 -27.52 5.89 1.73
C GLY A 540 -27.88 5.25 3.07
N GLY A 541 -28.64 4.16 3.06
CA GLY A 541 -28.94 3.40 4.28
C GLY A 541 -29.78 2.13 4.08
N ASP A 542 -29.75 1.26 5.10
CA ASP A 542 -30.37 -0.07 5.13
C ASP A 542 -31.26 -0.36 6.35
N GLY A 543 -31.30 0.51 7.37
CA GLY A 543 -32.06 0.33 8.61
C GLY A 543 -33.56 0.65 8.53
N GLY A 544 -34.06 1.12 7.38
CA GLY A 544 -35.49 1.37 7.13
C GLY A 544 -36.02 2.73 7.60
N ASP A 545 -35.26 3.49 8.39
CA ASP A 545 -35.56 4.88 8.72
C ASP A 545 -34.80 5.84 7.79
N ALA A 546 -35.47 6.26 6.71
CA ALA A 546 -34.92 7.17 5.71
C ALA A 546 -34.58 8.59 6.24
N THR A 547 -34.88 8.91 7.51
CA THR A 547 -34.41 10.16 8.14
C THR A 547 -32.94 10.07 8.58
N LEU A 548 -32.43 8.86 8.86
CA LEU A 548 -31.07 8.62 9.35
C LEU A 548 -30.04 8.41 8.23
N TYR A 549 -30.51 8.17 7.00
CA TYR A 549 -29.66 7.84 5.84
C TYR A 549 -28.62 8.93 5.52
N ARG A 550 -27.55 8.56 4.81
CA ARG A 550 -26.40 9.43 4.54
C ARG A 550 -26.77 10.72 3.80
N LYS A 551 -27.74 10.71 2.87
CA LYS A 551 -28.21 11.89 2.10
C LYS A 551 -27.06 12.77 1.58
N GLY A 552 -26.01 12.09 1.09
CA GLY A 552 -24.71 12.67 0.82
C GLY A 552 -24.28 12.56 -0.63
N THR A 553 -22.99 12.80 -0.88
CA THR A 553 -22.37 12.61 -2.18
C THR A 553 -21.31 11.50 -2.12
N LEU A 554 -21.49 10.48 -2.95
CA LEU A 554 -20.46 9.51 -3.29
C LEU A 554 -19.61 10.06 -4.46
N HIS A 555 -18.34 10.31 -4.21
CA HIS A 555 -17.36 10.64 -5.26
C HIS A 555 -16.68 9.34 -5.72
N LEU A 556 -17.07 8.85 -6.89
CA LEU A 556 -16.62 7.58 -7.46
C LEU A 556 -15.75 7.86 -8.70
N TYR A 557 -14.42 7.71 -8.61
CA TYR A 557 -13.55 8.06 -9.73
C TYR A 557 -12.30 7.20 -9.94
N HIS A 558 -11.86 7.02 -11.19
CA HIS A 558 -10.72 6.15 -11.51
C HIS A 558 -10.84 4.72 -10.94
N ASN A 559 -12.03 4.13 -10.90
CA ASN A 559 -12.19 2.72 -10.51
C ASN A 559 -12.32 1.84 -11.76
N THR A 560 -11.74 0.63 -11.70
CA THR A 560 -11.96 -0.43 -12.69
C THR A 560 -12.95 -1.42 -12.12
N ILE A 561 -14.17 -1.43 -12.66
CA ILE A 561 -15.30 -2.21 -12.15
C ILE A 561 -15.67 -3.26 -13.19
N VAL A 562 -15.55 -4.54 -12.82
CA VAL A 562 -15.75 -5.68 -13.71
C VAL A 562 -16.76 -6.63 -13.09
N SER A 563 -17.85 -6.90 -13.80
CA SER A 563 -18.82 -7.92 -13.41
C SER A 563 -18.82 -9.08 -14.40
N THR A 564 -18.59 -10.30 -13.91
CA THR A 564 -18.67 -11.52 -14.71
C THR A 564 -20.04 -12.20 -14.63
N ARG A 565 -21.01 -11.59 -13.92
CA ARG A 565 -22.40 -12.04 -13.85
C ARG A 565 -22.97 -12.31 -15.23
N SER A 566 -23.66 -13.44 -15.35
CA SER A 566 -24.49 -13.87 -16.48
C SER A 566 -25.82 -13.09 -16.56
N GLY A 567 -26.29 -12.58 -15.43
CA GLY A 567 -27.52 -11.79 -15.27
C GLY A 567 -27.34 -10.29 -15.49
N ASN A 568 -28.18 -9.52 -14.80
CA ASN A 568 -28.04 -8.06 -14.74
C ASN A 568 -27.04 -7.63 -13.66
N THR A 569 -26.36 -6.52 -13.91
CA THR A 569 -25.50 -5.80 -12.98
C THR A 569 -25.97 -4.34 -12.88
N THR A 570 -25.97 -3.80 -11.67
CA THR A 570 -26.33 -2.42 -11.34
C THR A 570 -25.16 -1.78 -10.60
N LEU A 571 -24.65 -0.65 -11.09
CA LEU A 571 -23.50 0.02 -10.48
C LEU A 571 -23.83 0.54 -9.07
N LEU A 572 -24.96 1.26 -8.93
CA LEU A 572 -25.35 1.97 -7.71
C LEU A 572 -26.75 1.57 -7.23
N ARG A 573 -26.89 1.31 -5.93
CA ARG A 573 -28.13 1.54 -5.18
C ARG A 573 -27.95 2.81 -4.38
N LEU A 574 -28.58 3.90 -4.82
CA LEU A 574 -28.82 5.06 -3.96
C LEU A 574 -30.14 4.84 -3.24
N SER A 575 -30.19 5.07 -1.93
CA SER A 575 -31.31 4.60 -1.09
C SER A 575 -32.57 5.46 -1.20
N THR A 576 -32.42 6.77 -1.42
CA THR A 576 -33.50 7.75 -1.64
C THR A 576 -33.09 8.77 -2.71
N ASN A 577 -33.97 9.74 -3.00
CA ASN A 577 -33.66 10.85 -3.90
C ASN A 577 -32.81 11.97 -3.27
N ASP A 578 -32.49 11.88 -1.97
CA ASP A 578 -31.60 12.82 -1.27
C ASP A 578 -30.11 12.42 -1.41
N GLU A 579 -29.80 11.20 -1.84
CA GLU A 579 -28.43 10.77 -2.15
C GLU A 579 -28.01 11.12 -3.60
N SER A 580 -26.72 11.39 -3.78
CA SER A 580 -26.12 11.63 -5.09
C SER A 580 -24.77 10.92 -5.28
N ALA A 581 -24.37 10.74 -6.54
CA ALA A 581 -23.06 10.24 -6.92
C ALA A 581 -22.48 11.07 -8.08
N ASP A 582 -21.24 11.54 -7.94
CA ASP A 582 -20.44 12.12 -9.03
C ASP A 582 -19.44 11.05 -9.49
N VAL A 583 -19.67 10.54 -10.70
CA VAL A 583 -19.05 9.32 -11.23
C VAL A 583 -18.15 9.70 -12.41
N ARG A 584 -16.82 9.64 -12.24
CA ARG A 584 -15.88 10.15 -13.24
C ARG A 584 -14.70 9.24 -13.54
N ASN A 585 -14.25 9.19 -14.79
CA ASN A 585 -13.03 8.50 -15.16
C ASN A 585 -13.00 7.00 -14.78
N ASN A 586 -14.14 6.35 -14.56
CA ASN A 586 -14.22 4.93 -14.23
C ASN A 586 -14.33 4.07 -15.50
N ILE A 587 -13.95 2.80 -15.40
CA ILE A 587 -14.27 1.76 -16.39
C ILE A 587 -15.30 0.82 -15.76
N VAL A 588 -16.44 0.58 -16.41
CA VAL A 588 -17.46 -0.36 -15.96
C VAL A 588 -17.80 -1.37 -17.05
N ARG A 589 -17.24 -2.58 -16.95
CA ARG A 589 -17.41 -3.69 -17.91
C ARG A 589 -18.31 -4.78 -17.31
N VAL A 590 -19.26 -5.27 -18.10
CA VAL A 590 -20.10 -6.43 -17.70
C VAL A 590 -20.09 -7.49 -18.79
N THR A 591 -19.74 -8.73 -18.46
CA THR A 591 -19.47 -9.78 -19.47
C THR A 591 -20.73 -10.37 -20.09
N ALA A 592 -21.89 -10.32 -19.42
CA ALA A 592 -23.17 -10.71 -20.00
C ALA A 592 -23.63 -9.84 -21.18
N GLY A 593 -22.89 -8.77 -21.50
CA GLY A 593 -23.04 -8.03 -22.74
C GLY A 593 -24.12 -6.95 -22.72
N THR A 594 -24.70 -6.70 -23.90
CA THR A 594 -25.53 -5.52 -24.16
C THR A 594 -26.83 -5.53 -23.35
N GLY A 595 -27.20 -4.38 -22.76
CA GLY A 595 -28.40 -4.25 -21.94
C GLY A 595 -28.25 -4.69 -20.48
N ARG A 596 -27.10 -5.28 -20.10
CA ARG A 596 -26.91 -5.90 -18.78
C ARG A 596 -26.33 -4.99 -17.70
N LEU A 597 -25.87 -3.80 -18.05
CA LEU A 597 -25.43 -2.78 -17.10
C LEU A 597 -26.53 -1.73 -16.87
N ALA A 598 -26.96 -1.57 -15.62
CA ALA A 598 -27.72 -0.42 -15.15
C ALA A 598 -26.84 0.49 -14.28
N ILE A 599 -27.11 1.80 -14.28
CA ILE A 599 -26.35 2.72 -13.43
C ILE A 599 -26.97 2.87 -12.04
N SER A 600 -28.24 3.26 -11.95
CA SER A 600 -28.97 3.28 -10.67
C SER A 600 -29.98 2.13 -10.63
N ASN A 601 -30.21 1.61 -9.44
CA ASN A 601 -31.27 0.64 -9.20
C ASN A 601 -32.67 1.31 -9.29
N GLU A 602 -32.86 2.48 -8.68
CA GLU A 602 -34.19 3.10 -8.53
C GLU A 602 -34.11 4.61 -8.26
N ALA A 603 -33.53 5.00 -7.13
CA ALA A 603 -33.56 6.38 -6.62
C ALA A 603 -32.21 7.12 -6.81
N GLY A 604 -32.16 8.36 -6.32
CA GLY A 604 -30.95 9.18 -6.20
C GLY A 604 -30.50 9.82 -7.51
N THR A 605 -29.48 10.68 -7.43
CA THR A 605 -28.94 11.41 -8.59
C THR A 605 -27.53 10.93 -8.94
N ALA A 606 -27.40 10.19 -10.04
CA ALA A 606 -26.10 9.79 -10.59
C ALA A 606 -25.69 10.72 -11.75
N THR A 607 -24.56 11.41 -11.61
CA THR A 607 -24.00 12.27 -12.66
C THR A 607 -22.67 11.71 -13.16
N LEU A 608 -22.65 11.29 -14.42
CA LEU A 608 -21.54 10.59 -15.04
C LEU A 608 -20.80 11.54 -15.97
N ARG A 609 -19.48 11.67 -15.79
CA ARG A 609 -18.62 12.45 -16.69
C ARG A 609 -17.40 11.64 -17.08
N THR A 610 -17.19 11.47 -18.39
CA THR A 610 -15.94 10.88 -18.90
C THR A 610 -15.64 9.50 -18.30
N ASN A 611 -16.57 8.55 -18.40
CA ASN A 611 -16.34 7.15 -18.01
C ASN A 611 -16.24 6.27 -19.27
N TRP A 612 -15.81 5.02 -19.13
CA TRP A 612 -16.07 3.96 -20.10
C TRP A 612 -17.15 3.03 -19.55
N LEU A 613 -18.21 2.76 -20.31
CA LEU A 613 -19.31 1.87 -19.92
C LEU A 613 -19.56 0.78 -20.96
N GLN A 614 -20.03 -0.39 -20.52
CA GLN A 614 -20.48 -1.46 -21.40
C GLN A 614 -21.56 -0.98 -22.40
N ALA A 615 -21.44 -1.42 -23.65
CA ALA A 615 -22.38 -1.18 -24.74
C ALA A 615 -23.84 -1.45 -24.33
N GLY A 616 -24.73 -0.49 -24.59
CA GLY A 616 -26.15 -0.60 -24.28
C GLY A 616 -26.46 -0.62 -22.77
N TRP A 617 -25.66 0.05 -21.95
CA TRP A 617 -26.04 0.36 -20.57
C TRP A 617 -27.35 1.17 -20.53
N VAL A 618 -28.08 1.07 -19.40
CA VAL A 618 -29.35 1.77 -19.18
C VAL A 618 -29.33 2.57 -17.87
N PRO A 619 -30.17 3.62 -17.72
CA PRO A 619 -30.31 4.34 -16.45
C PRO A 619 -30.66 3.42 -15.27
N SER A 620 -31.63 2.52 -15.47
CA SER A 620 -32.04 1.47 -14.54
C SER A 620 -32.65 0.29 -15.32
N HIS A 621 -32.62 -0.91 -14.73
CA HIS A 621 -33.43 -2.06 -15.19
C HIS A 621 -34.85 -2.08 -14.61
N GLY A 622 -35.12 -1.24 -13.61
CA GLY A 622 -36.42 -1.08 -12.95
C GLY A 622 -37.04 0.30 -13.21
N SER A 623 -37.98 0.70 -12.35
CA SER A 623 -38.61 2.02 -12.41
C SER A 623 -37.73 3.08 -11.74
N LEU A 624 -37.01 3.87 -12.54
CA LEU A 624 -36.20 4.97 -12.02
C LEU A 624 -37.11 6.09 -11.47
N THR A 625 -36.94 6.41 -10.19
CA THR A 625 -37.55 7.56 -9.49
C THR A 625 -36.56 8.70 -9.26
N GLY A 626 -35.26 8.39 -9.35
CA GLY A 626 -34.16 9.35 -9.34
C GLY A 626 -33.79 9.87 -10.73
N THR A 627 -32.53 10.29 -10.90
CA THR A 627 -31.99 10.75 -12.19
C THR A 627 -30.63 10.12 -12.50
N VAL A 628 -30.40 9.85 -13.79
CA VAL A 628 -29.09 9.45 -14.32
C VAL A 628 -28.79 10.36 -15.50
N SER A 629 -27.64 11.04 -15.49
CA SER A 629 -27.18 11.88 -16.58
C SER A 629 -25.73 11.55 -16.94
N ALA A 630 -25.38 11.58 -18.22
CA ALA A 630 -24.05 11.23 -18.69
C ALA A 630 -23.54 12.23 -19.75
N SER A 631 -22.29 12.66 -19.61
CA SER A 631 -21.56 13.43 -20.63
C SER A 631 -20.12 12.92 -20.79
N GLY A 632 -19.54 13.09 -21.98
CA GLY A 632 -18.17 12.62 -22.30
C GLY A 632 -17.94 11.11 -22.15
N THR A 633 -18.97 10.32 -21.87
CA THR A 633 -18.85 8.91 -21.51
C THR A 633 -18.74 8.05 -22.76
N ILE A 634 -17.65 7.30 -22.86
CA ILE A 634 -17.35 6.34 -23.92
C ILE A 634 -18.18 5.07 -23.66
N THR A 635 -18.56 4.37 -24.73
CA THR A 635 -19.37 3.16 -24.65
C THR A 635 -18.90 2.14 -25.68
N GLY A 636 -18.66 0.89 -25.26
CA GLY A 636 -18.10 -0.16 -26.12
C GLY A 636 -18.25 -1.57 -25.56
N THR A 637 -17.72 -2.57 -26.25
CA THR A 637 -17.74 -3.98 -25.81
C THR A 637 -16.47 -4.40 -25.06
N ASP A 638 -15.37 -3.71 -25.29
CA ASP A 638 -14.08 -3.90 -24.62
C ASP A 638 -13.44 -2.53 -24.32
N PRO A 639 -12.98 -2.26 -23.08
CA PRO A 639 -12.23 -1.04 -22.75
C PRO A 639 -10.77 -1.08 -23.21
N GLY A 640 -10.30 -2.15 -23.85
CA GLY A 640 -8.91 -2.34 -24.28
C GLY A 640 -8.03 -2.91 -23.17
N PHE A 641 -8.59 -3.81 -22.33
CA PHE A 641 -7.86 -4.43 -21.23
C PHE A 641 -6.74 -5.35 -21.72
N ALA A 642 -5.62 -5.31 -21.00
CA ALA A 642 -4.55 -6.29 -21.00
C ALA A 642 -4.70 -7.26 -19.80
N ALA A 643 -3.61 -7.90 -19.37
CA ALA A 643 -3.59 -8.72 -18.16
C ALA A 643 -3.92 -7.89 -16.90
N GLY A 644 -4.49 -8.53 -15.87
CA GLY A 644 -4.76 -7.89 -14.57
C GLY A 644 -5.77 -6.72 -14.60
N TYR A 645 -6.53 -6.55 -15.68
CA TYR A 645 -7.38 -5.38 -15.96
C TYR A 645 -6.63 -4.05 -16.12
N ARG A 646 -5.31 -4.07 -16.30
CA ARG A 646 -4.54 -2.92 -16.82
C ARG A 646 -5.01 -2.59 -18.25
N LEU A 647 -4.75 -1.38 -18.71
CA LEU A 647 -5.02 -1.00 -20.10
C LEU A 647 -3.84 -1.38 -21.00
N SER A 648 -4.14 -1.71 -22.26
CA SER A 648 -3.10 -1.75 -23.29
C SER A 648 -2.75 -0.31 -23.73
N PRO A 649 -1.49 0.01 -24.07
CA PRO A 649 -1.10 1.35 -24.53
C PRO A 649 -1.85 1.84 -25.78
N ALA A 650 -2.36 0.91 -26.60
CA ALA A 650 -3.19 1.20 -27.76
C ALA A 650 -4.68 1.44 -27.42
N SER A 651 -5.08 1.32 -26.15
CA SER A 651 -6.45 1.51 -25.73
C SER A 651 -6.86 2.99 -25.79
N PRO A 652 -7.99 3.35 -26.42
CA PRO A 652 -8.56 4.68 -26.31
C PRO A 652 -8.85 5.10 -24.86
N SER A 653 -9.01 4.14 -23.93
CA SER A 653 -9.25 4.41 -22.51
C SER A 653 -8.01 4.93 -21.79
N ALA A 654 -6.80 4.69 -22.30
CA ALA A 654 -5.53 5.09 -21.66
C ALA A 654 -5.24 6.60 -21.76
N VAL A 655 -5.96 7.31 -22.65
CA VAL A 655 -5.80 8.75 -22.89
C VAL A 655 -7.13 9.52 -22.85
N ALA A 656 -8.17 8.94 -22.25
CA ALA A 656 -9.53 9.46 -22.23
C ALA A 656 -9.99 10.07 -20.89
N GLY A 657 -9.09 10.24 -19.91
CA GLY A 657 -9.40 10.84 -18.61
C GLY A 657 -9.89 12.30 -18.73
N GLY A 658 -10.75 12.70 -17.80
CA GLY A 658 -11.35 14.04 -17.74
C GLY A 658 -11.17 14.74 -16.40
N PRO A 659 -11.57 16.01 -16.27
CA PRO A 659 -11.43 16.75 -15.02
C PRO A 659 -12.30 16.16 -13.91
N LEU A 660 -11.71 15.97 -12.73
CA LEU A 660 -12.40 15.51 -11.52
C LEU A 660 -13.32 16.59 -10.92
N ALA A 661 -14.10 16.22 -9.91
CA ALA A 661 -14.90 17.17 -9.14
C ALA A 661 -13.98 18.03 -8.24
N PRO A 662 -14.32 19.31 -7.94
CA PRO A 662 -13.51 20.11 -7.02
C PRO A 662 -13.27 19.46 -5.66
N ALA A 663 -14.24 18.68 -5.15
CA ALA A 663 -14.09 17.91 -3.91
C ALA A 663 -12.97 16.85 -3.96
N ALA A 664 -12.58 16.37 -5.14
CA ALA A 664 -11.48 15.40 -5.27
C ALA A 664 -10.09 16.04 -5.10
N SER A 665 -9.97 17.37 -5.00
CA SER A 665 -8.67 18.02 -4.76
C SER A 665 -8.08 17.73 -3.37
N THR A 666 -8.87 17.20 -2.44
CA THR A 666 -8.40 16.71 -1.12
C THR A 666 -8.04 15.23 -1.13
N GLN A 667 -8.27 14.53 -2.24
CA GLN A 667 -8.08 13.09 -2.42
C GLN A 667 -7.55 12.81 -3.84
N PRO A 668 -6.34 13.28 -4.19
CA PRO A 668 -5.80 13.15 -5.54
C PRO A 668 -5.53 11.68 -5.93
N VAL A 669 -5.65 11.38 -7.23
CA VAL A 669 -5.31 10.06 -7.79
C VAL A 669 -3.84 10.04 -8.18
N GLU A 670 -3.00 9.87 -7.17
CA GLU A 670 -1.54 9.75 -7.28
C GLU A 670 -1.12 8.31 -7.55
N HIS A 671 -1.92 7.35 -7.07
CA HIS A 671 -1.56 5.94 -7.01
C HIS A 671 -2.41 5.03 -7.90
N GLN A 672 -1.88 3.84 -8.17
CA GLN A 672 -2.60 2.70 -8.71
C GLN A 672 -2.26 1.45 -7.90
N TYR A 673 -3.20 0.51 -7.79
CA TYR A 673 -2.96 -0.72 -7.06
C TYR A 673 -1.96 -1.64 -7.79
N VAL A 674 -1.15 -2.38 -7.03
CA VAL A 674 -0.46 -3.57 -7.50
C VAL A 674 -0.84 -4.79 -6.69
N VAL A 675 -1.13 -5.85 -7.44
CA VAL A 675 -1.38 -7.21 -6.96
C VAL A 675 -0.02 -7.77 -6.49
N HIS A 676 0.23 -8.10 -5.22
CA HIS A 676 -0.65 -8.18 -4.05
C HIS A 676 -0.27 -7.13 -2.99
N ALA A 677 -1.11 -6.10 -2.84
CA ALA A 677 -1.05 -5.09 -1.77
C ALA A 677 0.01 -3.96 -1.88
N GLY A 678 0.45 -3.62 -3.10
CA GLY A 678 1.35 -2.47 -3.40
C GLY A 678 0.71 -1.28 -4.14
N ALA A 679 1.48 -0.19 -4.34
CA ALA A 679 1.19 1.05 -5.10
C ALA A 679 2.44 1.99 -5.10
N ALA A 680 3.02 2.58 -6.18
CA ALA A 680 2.62 3.19 -7.47
C ALA A 680 1.64 4.30 -7.25
N TRP A 681 1.85 5.56 -7.64
CA TRP A 681 2.64 6.12 -8.76
C TRP A 681 2.17 5.68 -10.13
N ARG A 682 1.21 6.47 -10.58
CA ARG A 682 0.83 6.60 -11.97
C ARG A 682 1.84 7.53 -12.65
N SER A 683 2.34 7.11 -13.82
CA SER A 683 3.17 7.92 -14.74
C SER A 683 2.58 9.31 -15.00
N ASN A 684 1.24 9.38 -15.04
CA ASN A 684 0.49 10.61 -15.23
C ASN A 684 -0.44 10.84 -14.04
N LEU A 685 -0.26 11.96 -13.33
CA LEU A 685 -0.98 12.34 -12.10
C LEU A 685 -2.49 12.56 -12.31
N GLY A 686 -3.23 11.46 -12.41
CA GLY A 686 -4.68 11.37 -12.21
C GLY A 686 -5.58 11.90 -13.33
N LEU A 687 -5.08 12.16 -14.56
CA LEU A 687 -5.91 12.75 -15.63
C LEU A 687 -5.78 12.13 -17.03
N ALA A 688 -4.78 11.28 -17.32
CA ALA A 688 -4.61 10.70 -18.66
C ALA A 688 -5.56 9.53 -18.94
N ALA A 689 -5.53 8.50 -18.10
CA ALA A 689 -6.28 7.25 -18.32
C ALA A 689 -7.61 7.16 -17.54
N LEU A 690 -8.50 6.30 -18.02
CA LEU A 690 -9.69 5.84 -17.30
C LEU A 690 -9.36 4.61 -16.44
N GLY A 691 -10.02 4.50 -15.29
CA GLY A 691 -9.93 3.32 -14.41
C GLY A 691 -8.81 3.37 -13.38
N ALA A 692 -8.65 2.25 -12.66
CA ALA A 692 -7.74 2.08 -11.52
C ALA A 692 -6.26 2.15 -11.90
N PHE A 693 -5.94 1.79 -13.14
CA PHE A 693 -4.59 1.79 -13.69
C PHE A 693 -4.41 2.95 -14.66
N ASP A 694 -3.18 3.35 -14.94
CA ASP A 694 -2.82 4.13 -16.12
C ASP A 694 -2.44 3.27 -17.34
#